data_AF-A0A8T3ZD05-F1
#
_entry.id   AF-A0A8T3ZD05-F1
#
_cell.length_a   1.000
_cell.length_b   1.000
_cell.length_c   1.000
_cell.angle_alpha   90.00
_cell.angle_beta   90.00
_cell.angle_gamma   90.00
#
_symmetry.space_group_name_H-M   'P 1'
#
loop_
_entity.id
_entity.type
_entity.pdbx_description
1 polymer ?
#
loop_
_entity_poly.entity_id
_entity_poly.type
_entity_poly.pdbx_seq_one_letter_code
_entity_poly.pdbx_strand_id
1 'polypeptide(L)'
;MADEGASWDRLIQHLDEMKKREAALSEKEKALLATGASLDSKRDELERRMLELNDKNTELSGIQRRLAESEKFIASKEKDLSEREAAAGKREDALGERERSLQAQAEADIARAAELEKRDGAISKKEEAIEEREGEISSRSSEIQSKLGELGSKEAALTKMESALTEKEATLSERDAAMREREADLERGMSEARMEAAKLKEKEGALSQRENELAAMENDVSSRLADYNSKVAEIEPREKSLEGKEALLAEREGAIREKEAALARGMEDHQAKSSQLSEMDDTLSEKEAALSRKEGELDKRTADVESRFGEFEAREKSLAEKEEAVSQREAEVEQSISSISEREESLKKDLQSSEELRQSIDAREAELAARSAELAKGEEALKQMGQDLQDREALLEEETKKSKEQGAHLSQKGERLTILETNLKQRETELAERETALSELEARFAGEQSKAREGSQQLDARKVELAALESSMSKREAELVERERVLQSKETWLRDAEQKVSDGERRLASGQAGLDDVQAMAEQPVATDGIQIVREEAPAPPAAMPELAGGDVECPGCHTILEEGTTLCYVCGERIGQAPAAPAPAPEAAAEPPRGQRECPNCHTEIDKDAALCFVCGQSPPAQPADASPAPAAPAGIETMPATAPAEVEAAPVAAPDAGGQFPCPGCQSPLDAGTVMCYLCGTTIEANKANVTESPKPAEQPAAPKTVKKRRVI
;
A
#
# COMPACT_ATOMS: atom_id res chain seq x y z
N MET A 1 -30.03 168.78 79.03
CA MET A 1 -29.12 167.94 78.24
C MET A 1 -29.40 166.50 78.64
N ALA A 2 -30.22 165.77 77.88
CA ALA A 2 -30.75 164.46 78.30
C ALA A 2 -31.00 163.45 77.15
N ASP A 3 -30.77 163.84 75.89
CA ASP A 3 -31.16 163.03 74.71
C ASP A 3 -30.01 162.22 74.07
N GLU A 4 -28.75 162.52 74.38
CA GLU A 4 -27.62 161.88 73.68
C GLU A 4 -27.30 160.47 74.20
N GLY A 5 -27.57 160.17 75.48
CA GLY A 5 -27.29 158.85 76.08
C GLY A 5 -28.11 157.71 75.47
N ALA A 6 -29.42 157.93 75.27
CA ALA A 6 -30.35 156.93 74.76
C ALA A 6 -30.06 156.48 73.31
N SER A 7 -29.28 157.26 72.55
CA SER A 7 -28.80 156.89 71.22
C SER A 7 -27.69 155.84 71.28
N TRP A 8 -26.73 156.03 72.20
CA TRP A 8 -25.61 155.11 72.39
C TRP A 8 -26.06 153.76 72.98
N ASP A 9 -26.99 153.76 73.94
CA ASP A 9 -27.52 152.51 74.51
C ASP A 9 -28.18 151.61 73.44
N ARG A 10 -28.91 152.19 72.47
CA ARG A 10 -29.49 151.43 71.35
C ARG A 10 -28.42 150.88 70.41
N LEU A 11 -27.36 151.63 70.14
CA LEU A 11 -26.22 151.16 69.35
C LEU A 11 -25.45 150.03 70.05
N ILE A 12 -25.27 150.12 71.37
CA ILE A 12 -24.66 149.06 72.20
C ILE A 12 -25.54 147.80 72.19
N GLN A 13 -26.86 147.95 72.37
CA GLN A 13 -27.80 146.82 72.26
C GLN A 13 -27.75 146.17 70.86
N HIS A 14 -27.72 146.96 69.78
CA HIS A 14 -27.58 146.44 68.42
C HIS A 14 -26.24 145.74 68.20
N LEU A 15 -25.13 146.27 68.74
CA LEU A 15 -23.81 145.65 68.67
C LEU A 15 -23.76 144.33 69.44
N ASP A 16 -24.34 144.25 70.63
CA ASP A 16 -24.38 143.00 71.39
C ASP A 16 -25.37 141.99 70.80
N GLU A 17 -26.44 142.44 70.15
CA GLU A 17 -27.33 141.57 69.39
C GLU A 17 -26.69 141.07 68.09
N MET A 18 -25.87 141.89 67.43
CA MET A 18 -25.01 141.46 66.32
C MET A 18 -23.95 140.46 66.77
N LYS A 19 -23.20 140.70 67.86
CA LYS A 19 -22.27 139.73 68.44
C LYS A 19 -22.96 138.42 68.82
N LYS A 20 -24.19 138.47 69.36
CA LYS A 20 -25.00 137.27 69.63
C LYS A 20 -25.39 136.53 68.36
N ARG A 21 -25.73 137.25 67.27
CA ARG A 21 -25.97 136.66 65.94
C ARG A 21 -24.70 136.06 65.35
N GLU A 22 -23.56 136.74 65.43
CA GLU A 22 -22.25 136.24 64.98
C GLU A 22 -21.81 134.99 65.78
N ALA A 23 -21.95 134.99 67.10
CA ALA A 23 -21.71 133.81 67.93
C ALA A 23 -22.66 132.65 67.57
N ALA A 24 -23.96 132.92 67.38
CA ALA A 24 -24.94 131.91 66.97
C ALA A 24 -24.73 131.42 65.52
N LEU A 25 -24.16 132.25 64.64
CA LEU A 25 -23.74 131.86 63.29
C LEU A 25 -22.46 131.03 63.35
N SER A 26 -21.48 131.39 64.17
CA SER A 26 -20.25 130.59 64.39
C SER A 26 -20.55 129.23 65.02
N GLU A 27 -21.47 129.14 65.99
CA GLU A 27 -21.93 127.85 66.51
C GLU A 27 -22.70 127.04 65.46
N LYS A 28 -23.51 127.68 64.60
CA LYS A 28 -24.12 127.00 63.44
C LYS A 28 -23.10 126.55 62.41
N GLU A 29 -22.05 127.31 62.18
CA GLU A 29 -20.96 126.98 61.26
C GLU A 29 -20.14 125.80 61.79
N LYS A 30 -19.77 125.80 63.07
CA LYS A 30 -19.17 124.64 63.76
C LYS A 30 -20.07 123.41 63.70
N ALA A 31 -21.38 123.57 63.95
CA ALA A 31 -22.33 122.48 63.87
C ALA A 31 -22.46 121.93 62.43
N LEU A 32 -22.47 122.82 61.41
CA LEU A 32 -22.49 122.45 60.00
C LEU A 32 -21.21 121.70 59.60
N LEU A 33 -20.03 122.20 60.00
CA LEU A 33 -18.74 121.53 59.80
C LEU A 33 -18.69 120.16 60.49
N ALA A 34 -19.23 120.04 61.71
CA ALA A 34 -19.35 118.76 62.41
C ALA A 34 -20.32 117.79 61.72
N THR A 35 -21.43 118.30 61.14
CA THR A 35 -22.32 117.46 60.30
C THR A 35 -21.67 117.08 58.97
N GLY A 36 -20.85 117.97 58.37
CA GLY A 36 -20.04 117.68 57.19
C GLY A 36 -19.08 116.53 57.44
N ALA A 37 -18.21 116.66 58.45
CA ALA A 37 -17.30 115.59 58.86
C ALA A 37 -18.03 114.28 59.25
N SER A 38 -19.25 114.35 59.80
CA SER A 38 -20.08 113.16 60.06
C SER A 38 -20.66 112.53 58.79
N LEU A 39 -20.94 113.34 57.76
CA LEU A 39 -21.39 112.86 56.45
C LEU A 39 -20.23 112.30 55.63
N ASP A 40 -19.06 112.94 55.65
CA ASP A 40 -17.83 112.45 55.02
C ASP A 40 -17.38 111.13 55.67
N SER A 41 -17.36 111.04 57.00
CA SER A 41 -17.08 109.78 57.71
C SER A 41 -18.08 108.66 57.36
N LYS A 42 -19.37 108.97 57.13
CA LYS A 42 -20.37 108.01 56.63
C LYS A 42 -20.17 107.67 55.16
N ARG A 43 -19.66 108.61 54.36
CA ARG A 43 -19.31 108.41 52.96
C ARG A 43 -18.12 107.46 52.86
N ASP A 44 -17.05 107.67 53.61
CA ASP A 44 -15.88 106.78 53.66
C ASP A 44 -16.26 105.36 54.13
N GLU A 45 -17.20 105.26 55.07
CA GLU A 45 -17.79 103.99 55.51
C GLU A 45 -18.61 103.30 54.41
N LEU A 46 -19.38 104.06 53.61
CA LEU A 46 -20.11 103.53 52.47
C LEU A 46 -19.18 103.15 51.30
N GLU A 47 -18.14 103.93 51.02
CA GLU A 47 -17.15 103.62 49.98
C GLU A 47 -16.33 102.37 50.36
N ARG A 48 -15.91 102.23 51.62
CA ARG A 48 -15.31 100.97 52.12
C ARG A 48 -16.26 99.78 52.04
N ARG A 49 -17.55 99.95 52.36
CA ARG A 49 -18.56 98.88 52.20
C ARG A 49 -18.84 98.53 50.74
N MET A 50 -18.80 99.49 49.82
CA MET A 50 -18.93 99.23 48.39
C MET A 50 -17.73 98.45 47.84
N LEU A 51 -16.51 98.77 48.29
CA LEU A 51 -15.31 97.98 47.99
C LEU A 51 -15.44 96.55 48.53
N GLU A 52 -15.74 96.38 49.82
CA GLU A 52 -15.96 95.06 50.42
C GLU A 52 -17.05 94.24 49.71
N LEU A 53 -18.15 94.87 49.28
CA LEU A 53 -19.22 94.19 48.54
C LEU A 53 -18.80 93.84 47.11
N ASN A 54 -18.00 94.68 46.46
CA ASN A 54 -17.44 94.40 45.15
C ASN A 54 -16.44 93.23 45.22
N ASP A 55 -15.54 93.23 46.21
CA ASP A 55 -14.56 92.16 46.42
C ASP A 55 -15.28 90.83 46.67
N LYS A 56 -16.24 90.79 47.61
CA LYS A 56 -17.10 89.62 47.87
C LYS A 56 -17.89 89.18 46.63
N ASN A 57 -18.32 90.11 45.77
CA ASN A 57 -18.95 89.78 44.50
C ASN A 57 -17.96 89.15 43.49
N THR A 58 -16.69 89.59 43.46
CA THR A 58 -15.66 88.91 42.66
C THR A 58 -15.34 87.51 43.21
N GLU A 59 -15.23 87.35 44.53
CA GLU A 59 -15.05 86.04 45.19
C GLU A 59 -16.21 85.09 44.87
N LEU A 60 -17.46 85.55 44.99
CA LEU A 60 -18.65 84.79 44.62
C LEU A 60 -18.63 84.39 43.14
N SER A 61 -18.24 85.27 42.23
CA SER A 61 -18.08 84.93 40.81
C SER A 61 -16.99 83.86 40.57
N GLY A 62 -15.91 83.89 41.36
CA GLY A 62 -14.85 82.89 41.35
C GLY A 62 -15.23 81.55 42.00
N ILE A 63 -16.17 81.56 42.95
CA ILE A 63 -16.80 80.35 43.51
C ILE A 63 -17.77 79.78 42.48
N GLN A 64 -18.64 80.59 41.88
CA GLN A 64 -19.58 80.17 40.82
C GLN A 64 -18.86 79.56 39.61
N ARG A 65 -17.74 80.15 39.17
CA ARG A 65 -16.93 79.58 38.08
C ARG A 65 -16.38 78.20 38.44
N ARG A 66 -15.76 78.05 39.62
CA ARG A 66 -15.23 76.77 40.11
C ARG A 66 -16.31 75.72 40.33
N LEU A 67 -17.51 76.13 40.74
CA LEU A 67 -18.68 75.24 40.85
C LEU A 67 -19.13 74.76 39.45
N ALA A 68 -19.28 75.66 38.49
CA ALA A 68 -19.64 75.28 37.11
C ALA A 68 -18.54 74.44 36.41
N GLU A 69 -17.27 74.58 36.82
CA GLU A 69 -16.17 73.71 36.39
C GLU A 69 -16.24 72.33 37.06
N SER A 70 -16.56 72.25 38.36
CA SER A 70 -16.73 70.97 39.06
C SER A 70 -17.98 70.21 38.62
N GLU A 71 -19.09 70.90 38.34
CA GLU A 71 -20.32 70.33 37.76
C GLU A 71 -20.03 69.67 36.39
N LYS A 72 -19.28 70.35 35.52
CA LYS A 72 -18.83 69.78 34.23
C LYS A 72 -17.90 68.58 34.40
N PHE A 73 -17.00 68.64 35.38
CA PHE A 73 -16.12 67.51 35.70
C PHE A 73 -16.89 66.31 36.22
N ILE A 74 -17.85 66.52 37.13
CA ILE A 74 -18.74 65.47 37.66
C ILE A 74 -19.57 64.86 36.52
N ALA A 75 -20.24 65.67 35.70
CA ALA A 75 -21.01 65.18 34.55
C ALA A 75 -20.15 64.38 33.54
N SER A 76 -18.87 64.77 33.34
CA SER A 76 -17.94 63.96 32.53
C SER A 76 -17.58 62.63 33.19
N LYS A 77 -17.47 62.59 34.53
CA LYS A 77 -17.15 61.38 35.29
C LYS A 77 -18.35 60.44 35.41
N GLU A 78 -19.56 60.97 35.52
CA GLU A 78 -20.81 60.19 35.43
C GLU A 78 -20.95 59.54 34.05
N LYS A 79 -20.61 60.26 32.97
CA LYS A 79 -20.55 59.70 31.61
C LYS A 79 -19.45 58.64 31.46
N ASP A 80 -18.23 58.90 31.94
CA ASP A 80 -17.13 57.91 31.95
C ASP A 80 -17.53 56.63 32.71
N LEU A 81 -18.24 56.76 33.83
CA LEU A 81 -18.71 55.64 34.64
C LEU A 81 -19.82 54.86 33.93
N SER A 82 -20.83 55.54 33.38
CA SER A 82 -21.90 54.88 32.64
C SER A 82 -21.39 54.12 31.41
N GLU A 83 -20.40 54.67 30.69
CA GLU A 83 -19.74 53.96 29.59
C GLU A 83 -18.92 52.75 30.06
N ARG A 84 -18.30 52.82 31.25
CA ARG A 84 -17.59 51.69 31.88
C ARG A 84 -18.54 50.61 32.37
N GLU A 85 -19.67 50.97 32.97
CA GLU A 85 -20.73 50.05 33.42
C GLU A 85 -21.34 49.32 32.22
N ALA A 86 -21.70 50.04 31.15
CA ALA A 86 -22.17 49.44 29.92
C ALA A 86 -21.11 48.55 29.24
N ALA A 87 -19.82 48.85 29.41
CA ALA A 87 -18.72 48.00 28.97
C ALA A 87 -18.38 46.84 29.94
N ALA A 88 -18.84 46.89 31.19
CA ALA A 88 -18.74 45.79 32.15
C ALA A 88 -19.83 44.75 31.87
N GLY A 89 -21.10 45.17 31.78
CA GLY A 89 -22.21 44.28 31.44
C GLY A 89 -21.99 43.51 30.13
N LYS A 90 -21.51 44.19 29.08
CA LYS A 90 -21.13 43.53 27.80
C LYS A 90 -20.02 42.48 27.94
N ARG A 91 -19.14 42.58 28.94
CA ARG A 91 -18.13 41.55 29.24
C ARG A 91 -18.73 40.42 30.08
N GLU A 92 -19.63 40.72 31.01
CA GLU A 92 -20.36 39.74 31.80
C GLU A 92 -21.26 38.87 30.91
N ASP A 93 -22.00 39.48 29.97
CA ASP A 93 -22.78 38.79 28.93
C ASP A 93 -21.89 37.84 28.10
N ALA A 94 -20.77 38.35 27.57
CA ALA A 94 -19.84 37.57 26.74
C ALA A 94 -19.10 36.46 27.52
N LEU A 95 -18.85 36.66 28.82
CA LEU A 95 -18.31 35.63 29.70
C LEU A 95 -19.37 34.54 29.98
N GLY A 96 -20.62 34.92 30.25
CA GLY A 96 -21.72 33.98 30.46
C GLY A 96 -22.09 33.19 29.19
N GLU A 97 -21.98 33.78 28.01
CA GLU A 97 -22.10 33.06 26.73
C GLU A 97 -20.95 32.06 26.54
N ARG A 98 -19.71 32.47 26.84
CA ARG A 98 -18.54 31.60 26.77
C ARG A 98 -18.59 30.45 27.79
N GLU A 99 -19.10 30.70 29.00
CA GLU A 99 -19.31 29.69 30.04
C GLU A 99 -20.33 28.63 29.61
N ARG A 100 -21.48 29.05 29.06
CA ARG A 100 -22.47 28.13 28.47
C ARG A 100 -21.90 27.30 27.32
N SER A 101 -21.09 27.94 26.46
CA SER A 101 -20.43 27.26 25.33
C SER A 101 -19.43 26.19 25.81
N LEU A 102 -18.63 26.51 26.85
CA LEU A 102 -17.71 25.56 27.48
C LEU A 102 -18.44 24.42 28.21
N GLN A 103 -19.57 24.70 28.88
CA GLN A 103 -20.40 23.67 29.50
C GLN A 103 -20.98 22.72 28.42
N ALA A 104 -21.56 23.26 27.35
CA ALA A 104 -22.11 22.46 26.26
C ALA A 104 -21.02 21.61 25.56
N GLN A 105 -19.79 22.13 25.44
CA GLN A 105 -18.65 21.35 24.95
C GLN A 105 -18.28 20.22 25.93
N ALA A 106 -18.19 20.50 27.24
CA ALA A 106 -17.88 19.48 28.25
C ALA A 106 -18.93 18.36 28.29
N GLU A 107 -20.22 18.69 28.18
CA GLU A 107 -21.31 17.72 28.08
C GLU A 107 -21.20 16.87 26.79
N ALA A 108 -20.84 17.47 25.66
CA ALA A 108 -20.60 16.76 24.41
C ALA A 108 -19.36 15.84 24.47
N ASP A 109 -18.29 16.25 25.13
CA ASP A 109 -17.07 15.44 25.29
C ASP A 109 -17.26 14.30 26.31
N ILE A 110 -18.08 14.49 27.35
CA ILE A 110 -18.56 13.39 28.22
C ILE A 110 -19.39 12.38 27.42
N ALA A 111 -20.32 12.86 26.57
CA ALA A 111 -21.13 11.99 25.73
C ALA A 111 -20.28 11.19 24.70
N ARG A 112 -19.21 11.80 24.16
CA ARG A 112 -18.22 11.13 23.31
C ARG A 112 -17.45 10.05 24.08
N ALA A 113 -16.97 10.35 25.29
CA ALA A 113 -16.25 9.38 26.11
C ALA A 113 -17.10 8.13 26.42
N ALA A 114 -18.36 8.32 26.82
CA ALA A 114 -19.30 7.22 27.08
C ALA A 114 -19.68 6.43 25.80
N GLU A 115 -19.54 7.02 24.61
CA GLU A 115 -19.73 6.32 23.33
C GLU A 115 -18.46 5.56 22.88
N LEU A 116 -17.27 6.04 23.23
CA LEU A 116 -16.02 5.30 23.05
C LEU A 116 -15.97 4.07 23.97
N GLU A 117 -16.30 4.21 25.26
CA GLU A 117 -16.36 3.10 26.22
C GLU A 117 -17.27 1.94 25.73
N LYS A 118 -18.43 2.27 25.12
CA LYS A 118 -19.31 1.27 24.48
C LYS A 118 -18.66 0.58 23.28
N ARG A 119 -17.85 1.29 22.51
CA ARG A 119 -17.16 0.75 21.33
C ARG A 119 -16.01 -0.16 21.76
N ASP A 120 -15.23 0.25 22.74
CA ASP A 120 -14.15 -0.56 23.32
C ASP A 120 -14.73 -1.86 23.91
N GLY A 121 -15.81 -1.76 24.68
CA GLY A 121 -16.56 -2.92 25.20
C GLY A 121 -17.31 -3.76 24.14
N ALA A 122 -17.38 -3.28 22.89
CA ALA A 122 -17.90 -4.03 21.74
C ALA A 122 -16.79 -4.56 20.81
N ILE A 123 -15.58 -4.01 20.90
CA ILE A 123 -14.36 -4.51 20.27
C ILE A 123 -13.83 -5.69 21.08
N SER A 124 -13.69 -5.55 22.40
CA SER A 124 -13.27 -6.63 23.30
C SER A 124 -14.12 -7.90 23.15
N LYS A 125 -15.46 -7.78 23.04
CA LYS A 125 -16.36 -8.92 22.78
C LYS A 125 -16.23 -9.54 21.38
N LYS A 126 -15.66 -8.81 20.41
CA LYS A 126 -15.31 -9.36 19.10
C LYS A 126 -13.96 -10.04 19.13
N GLU A 127 -13.01 -9.54 19.92
CA GLU A 127 -11.70 -10.16 20.15
C GLU A 127 -11.89 -11.52 20.85
N GLU A 128 -12.66 -11.58 21.95
CA GLU A 128 -13.07 -12.84 22.61
C GLU A 128 -13.72 -13.84 21.61
N ALA A 129 -14.62 -13.36 20.75
CA ALA A 129 -15.31 -14.18 19.74
C ALA A 129 -14.47 -14.49 18.48
N ILE A 130 -13.27 -13.92 18.36
CA ILE A 130 -12.26 -14.28 17.36
C ILE A 130 -11.34 -15.35 17.96
N GLU A 131 -10.85 -15.17 19.19
CA GLU A 131 -10.05 -16.17 19.91
C GLU A 131 -10.78 -17.52 20.01
N GLU A 132 -12.08 -17.51 20.35
CA GLU A 132 -12.92 -18.72 20.37
C GLU A 132 -12.95 -19.44 19.00
N ARG A 133 -13.04 -18.68 17.90
CA ARG A 133 -13.06 -19.22 16.53
C ARG A 133 -11.71 -19.70 16.06
N GLU A 134 -10.63 -19.05 16.43
CA GLU A 134 -9.27 -19.53 16.16
C GLU A 134 -9.02 -20.86 16.91
N GLY A 135 -9.55 -20.98 18.14
CA GLY A 135 -9.64 -22.25 18.87
C GLY A 135 -10.42 -23.34 18.11
N GLU A 136 -11.65 -23.04 17.65
CA GLU A 136 -12.44 -23.98 16.82
C GLU A 136 -11.70 -24.40 15.54
N ILE A 137 -11.07 -23.46 14.83
CA ILE A 137 -10.36 -23.71 13.57
C ILE A 137 -9.13 -24.58 13.83
N SER A 138 -8.38 -24.31 14.90
CA SER A 138 -7.24 -25.13 15.32
C SER A 138 -7.66 -26.56 15.68
N SER A 139 -8.77 -26.71 16.40
CA SER A 139 -9.37 -28.02 16.71
C SER A 139 -9.80 -28.78 15.45
N ARG A 140 -10.54 -28.15 14.53
CA ARG A 140 -10.97 -28.76 13.27
C ARG A 140 -9.79 -29.10 12.34
N SER A 141 -8.76 -28.27 12.29
CA SER A 141 -7.52 -28.55 11.55
C SER A 141 -6.83 -29.82 12.08
N SER A 142 -6.76 -29.97 13.41
CA SER A 142 -6.22 -31.15 14.08
C SER A 142 -7.03 -32.42 13.77
N GLU A 143 -8.37 -32.32 13.78
CA GLU A 143 -9.25 -33.43 13.37
C GLU A 143 -9.06 -33.83 11.90
N ILE A 144 -8.92 -32.85 11.00
CA ILE A 144 -8.71 -33.08 9.57
C ILE A 144 -7.37 -33.79 9.34
N GLN A 145 -6.30 -33.38 10.04
CA GLN A 145 -5.01 -34.09 10.00
C GLN A 145 -5.13 -35.55 10.49
N SER A 146 -5.87 -35.79 11.58
CA SER A 146 -6.14 -37.16 12.06
C SER A 146 -6.88 -38.00 11.01
N LYS A 147 -7.92 -37.43 10.39
CA LYS A 147 -8.73 -38.11 9.35
C LYS A 147 -7.93 -38.36 8.07
N LEU A 148 -7.02 -37.47 7.69
CA LEU A 148 -6.07 -37.68 6.57
C LEU A 148 -5.08 -38.81 6.87
N GLY A 149 -4.53 -38.88 8.09
CA GLY A 149 -3.69 -39.99 8.53
C GLY A 149 -4.43 -41.34 8.53
N GLU A 150 -5.69 -41.34 8.99
CA GLU A 150 -6.56 -42.52 8.89
C GLU A 150 -6.80 -42.94 7.43
N LEU A 151 -7.12 -42.00 6.54
CA LEU A 151 -7.36 -42.29 5.12
C LEU A 151 -6.10 -42.87 4.46
N GLY A 152 -4.94 -42.24 4.62
CA GLY A 152 -3.67 -42.77 4.09
C GLY A 152 -3.32 -44.16 4.64
N SER A 153 -3.68 -44.47 5.90
CA SER A 153 -3.52 -45.83 6.43
C SER A 153 -4.51 -46.85 5.85
N LYS A 154 -5.72 -46.42 5.47
CA LYS A 154 -6.72 -47.24 4.76
C LYS A 154 -6.31 -47.47 3.30
N GLU A 155 -5.76 -46.46 2.62
CA GLU A 155 -5.18 -46.58 1.26
C GLU A 155 -3.97 -47.54 1.24
N ALA A 156 -3.08 -47.43 2.23
CA ALA A 156 -1.97 -48.38 2.41
C ALA A 156 -2.43 -49.81 2.76
N ALA A 157 -3.60 -49.97 3.39
CA ALA A 157 -4.21 -51.27 3.63
C ALA A 157 -4.90 -51.83 2.37
N LEU A 158 -5.59 -50.99 1.58
CA LEU A 158 -6.25 -51.38 0.33
C LEU A 158 -5.24 -51.80 -0.74
N THR A 159 -4.20 -51.01 -1.00
CA THR A 159 -3.12 -51.38 -1.94
C THR A 159 -2.40 -52.69 -1.53
N LYS A 160 -2.36 -53.00 -0.22
CA LYS A 160 -1.89 -54.29 0.29
C LYS A 160 -2.91 -55.44 0.09
N MET A 161 -4.21 -55.17 0.18
CA MET A 161 -5.25 -56.14 -0.17
C MET A 161 -5.25 -56.43 -1.68
N GLU A 162 -5.13 -55.41 -2.53
CA GLU A 162 -5.07 -55.52 -3.99
C GLU A 162 -3.86 -56.33 -4.47
N SER A 163 -2.67 -56.06 -3.93
CA SER A 163 -1.48 -56.86 -4.24
C SER A 163 -1.57 -58.30 -3.71
N ALA A 164 -2.19 -58.53 -2.55
CA ALA A 164 -2.47 -59.88 -2.07
C ALA A 164 -3.56 -60.61 -2.89
N LEU A 165 -4.52 -59.89 -3.45
CA LEU A 165 -5.54 -60.45 -4.35
C LEU A 165 -4.95 -60.84 -5.70
N THR A 166 -4.14 -59.99 -6.33
CA THR A 166 -3.48 -60.33 -7.60
C THR A 166 -2.48 -61.49 -7.45
N GLU A 167 -1.79 -61.60 -6.31
CA GLU A 167 -1.01 -62.81 -5.96
C GLU A 167 -1.91 -64.05 -5.85
N LYS A 168 -3.10 -63.94 -5.22
CA LYS A 168 -4.05 -65.05 -5.12
C LYS A 168 -4.62 -65.46 -6.48
N GLU A 169 -5.02 -64.52 -7.32
CA GLU A 169 -5.50 -64.75 -8.68
C GLU A 169 -4.45 -65.46 -9.53
N ALA A 170 -3.18 -65.04 -9.44
CA ALA A 170 -2.06 -65.73 -10.09
C ALA A 170 -1.94 -67.19 -9.60
N THR A 171 -1.89 -67.43 -8.28
CA THR A 171 -1.79 -68.81 -7.74
C THR A 171 -3.00 -69.68 -8.06
N LEU A 172 -4.21 -69.11 -8.21
CA LEU A 172 -5.40 -69.83 -8.65
C LEU A 172 -5.30 -70.17 -10.14
N SER A 173 -4.87 -69.24 -10.99
CA SER A 173 -4.64 -69.48 -12.42
C SER A 173 -3.61 -70.58 -12.67
N GLU A 174 -2.49 -70.58 -11.93
CA GLU A 174 -1.49 -71.66 -11.98
C GLU A 174 -2.07 -73.00 -11.54
N ARG A 175 -2.84 -73.02 -10.44
CA ARG A 175 -3.45 -74.24 -9.91
C ARG A 175 -4.50 -74.81 -10.86
N ASP A 176 -5.29 -73.97 -11.50
CA ASP A 176 -6.31 -74.38 -12.47
C ASP A 176 -5.68 -74.81 -13.81
N ALA A 177 -4.51 -74.29 -14.19
CA ALA A 177 -3.73 -74.85 -15.30
C ALA A 177 -3.20 -76.26 -14.96
N ALA A 178 -2.64 -76.45 -13.75
CA ALA A 178 -2.18 -77.75 -13.28
C ALA A 178 -3.31 -78.78 -13.07
N MET A 179 -4.54 -78.34 -12.80
CA MET A 179 -5.72 -79.22 -12.78
C MET A 179 -6.13 -79.66 -14.19
N ARG A 180 -6.17 -78.76 -15.17
CA ARG A 180 -6.43 -79.12 -16.59
C ARG A 180 -5.39 -80.08 -17.16
N GLU A 181 -4.12 -79.92 -16.79
CA GLU A 181 -3.05 -80.87 -17.15
C GLU A 181 -3.33 -82.27 -16.58
N ARG A 182 -3.70 -82.37 -15.30
CA ARG A 182 -4.09 -83.64 -14.65
C ARG A 182 -5.34 -84.26 -15.26
N GLU A 183 -6.33 -83.47 -15.66
CA GLU A 183 -7.53 -83.95 -16.35
C GLU A 183 -7.18 -84.55 -17.72
N ALA A 184 -6.30 -83.88 -18.48
CA ALA A 184 -5.78 -84.38 -19.76
C ALA A 184 -4.91 -85.64 -19.60
N ASP A 185 -4.11 -85.74 -18.53
CA ASP A 185 -3.35 -86.95 -18.17
C ASP A 185 -4.27 -88.11 -17.77
N LEU A 186 -5.33 -87.84 -17.00
CA LEU A 186 -6.30 -88.85 -16.58
C LEU A 186 -7.13 -89.39 -17.75
N GLU A 187 -7.63 -88.53 -18.65
CA GLU A 187 -8.35 -89.02 -19.84
C GLU A 187 -7.43 -89.82 -20.76
N ARG A 188 -6.15 -89.42 -20.91
CA ARG A 188 -5.16 -90.21 -21.64
C ARG A 188 -4.96 -91.58 -21.00
N GLY A 189 -4.75 -91.64 -19.70
CA GLY A 189 -4.62 -92.89 -18.94
C GLY A 189 -5.88 -93.77 -19.01
N MET A 190 -7.09 -93.19 -19.01
CA MET A 190 -8.33 -93.91 -19.23
C MET A 190 -8.44 -94.45 -20.68
N SER A 191 -7.98 -93.69 -21.67
CA SER A 191 -7.94 -94.15 -23.06
C SER A 191 -6.97 -95.32 -23.26
N GLU A 192 -5.79 -95.26 -22.64
CA GLU A 192 -4.79 -96.33 -22.64
C GLU A 192 -5.30 -97.59 -21.92
N ALA A 193 -5.94 -97.42 -20.75
CA ALA A 193 -6.57 -98.51 -20.01
C ALA A 193 -7.73 -99.16 -20.78
N ARG A 194 -8.57 -98.38 -21.48
CA ARG A 194 -9.62 -98.91 -22.39
C ARG A 194 -8.99 -99.71 -23.54
N MET A 195 -7.89 -99.24 -24.12
CA MET A 195 -7.20 -99.93 -25.21
C MET A 195 -6.54 -101.25 -24.75
N GLU A 196 -5.92 -101.29 -23.57
CA GLU A 196 -5.40 -102.56 -23.03
C GLU A 196 -6.52 -103.50 -22.58
N ALA A 197 -7.62 -103.01 -22.01
CA ALA A 197 -8.79 -103.83 -21.71
C ALA A 197 -9.40 -104.46 -22.97
N ALA A 198 -9.45 -103.74 -24.09
CA ALA A 198 -9.88 -104.28 -25.37
C ALA A 198 -8.93 -105.39 -25.88
N LYS A 199 -7.61 -105.17 -25.83
CA LYS A 199 -6.59 -106.19 -26.19
C LYS A 199 -6.62 -107.42 -25.27
N LEU A 200 -6.93 -107.24 -23.99
CA LEU A 200 -7.12 -108.35 -23.04
C LEU A 200 -8.37 -109.15 -23.40
N LYS A 201 -9.51 -108.50 -23.63
CA LYS A 201 -10.75 -109.17 -24.04
C LYS A 201 -10.63 -109.90 -25.38
N GLU A 202 -9.84 -109.37 -26.33
CA GLU A 202 -9.49 -110.06 -27.57
C GLU A 202 -8.67 -111.34 -27.30
N LYS A 203 -7.66 -111.26 -26.42
CA LYS A 203 -6.86 -112.42 -26.00
C LYS A 203 -7.66 -113.45 -25.23
N GLU A 204 -8.58 -113.03 -24.36
CA GLU A 204 -9.51 -113.92 -23.63
C GLU A 204 -10.44 -114.67 -24.60
N GLY A 205 -11.00 -113.97 -25.60
CA GLY A 205 -11.78 -114.60 -26.65
C GLY A 205 -10.97 -115.61 -27.48
N ALA A 206 -9.74 -115.25 -27.87
CA ALA A 206 -8.84 -116.13 -28.62
C ALA A 206 -8.36 -117.34 -27.78
N LEU A 207 -8.15 -117.17 -26.47
CA LEU A 207 -7.83 -118.26 -25.54
C LEU A 207 -9.03 -119.19 -25.35
N SER A 208 -10.22 -118.66 -25.09
CA SER A 208 -11.43 -119.47 -24.92
C SER A 208 -11.79 -120.23 -26.21
N GLN A 209 -11.62 -119.63 -27.39
CA GLN A 209 -11.74 -120.36 -28.66
C GLN A 209 -10.74 -121.53 -28.71
N ARG A 210 -9.47 -121.29 -28.34
CA ARG A 210 -8.41 -122.31 -28.35
C ARG A 210 -8.65 -123.43 -27.32
N GLU A 211 -9.22 -123.11 -26.16
CA GLU A 211 -9.66 -124.09 -25.16
C GLU A 211 -10.79 -124.96 -25.68
N ASN A 212 -11.80 -124.36 -26.34
CA ASN A 212 -12.89 -125.10 -26.99
C ASN A 212 -12.37 -125.97 -28.15
N GLU A 213 -11.44 -125.48 -28.97
CA GLU A 213 -10.79 -126.26 -30.03
C GLU A 213 -10.00 -127.46 -29.46
N LEU A 214 -9.26 -127.27 -28.37
CA LEU A 214 -8.53 -128.34 -27.68
C LEU A 214 -9.48 -129.36 -27.04
N ALA A 215 -10.56 -128.92 -26.40
CA ALA A 215 -11.59 -129.80 -25.86
C ALA A 215 -12.31 -130.59 -26.97
N ALA A 216 -12.52 -130.01 -28.16
CA ALA A 216 -13.05 -130.73 -29.32
C ALA A 216 -12.07 -131.82 -29.81
N MET A 217 -10.77 -131.50 -29.88
CA MET A 217 -9.74 -132.48 -30.23
C MET A 217 -9.60 -133.60 -29.19
N GLU A 218 -9.69 -133.28 -27.89
CA GLU A 218 -9.64 -134.28 -26.82
C GLU A 218 -10.85 -135.23 -26.87
N ASN A 219 -12.05 -134.72 -27.19
CA ASN A 219 -13.23 -135.54 -27.40
C ASN A 219 -13.16 -136.39 -28.69
N ASP A 220 -12.64 -135.87 -29.81
CA ASP A 220 -12.36 -136.66 -31.02
C ASP A 220 -11.38 -137.80 -30.72
N VAL A 221 -10.24 -137.50 -30.09
CA VAL A 221 -9.23 -138.51 -29.70
C VAL A 221 -9.80 -139.54 -28.71
N SER A 222 -10.59 -139.12 -27.73
CA SER A 222 -11.28 -140.01 -26.79
C SER A 222 -12.29 -140.93 -27.49
N SER A 223 -13.09 -140.39 -28.41
CA SER A 223 -14.03 -141.19 -29.22
C SER A 223 -13.31 -142.20 -30.12
N ARG A 224 -12.19 -141.81 -30.74
CA ARG A 224 -11.34 -142.69 -31.54
C ARG A 224 -10.70 -143.78 -30.69
N LEU A 225 -10.28 -143.48 -29.46
CA LEU A 225 -9.75 -144.48 -28.53
C LEU A 225 -10.84 -145.47 -28.09
N ALA A 226 -12.08 -145.01 -27.85
CA ALA A 226 -13.20 -145.89 -27.55
C ALA A 226 -13.55 -146.82 -28.73
N ASP A 227 -13.62 -146.27 -29.94
CA ASP A 227 -13.89 -147.00 -31.18
C ASP A 227 -12.75 -147.98 -31.54
N TYR A 228 -11.48 -147.59 -31.32
CA TYR A 228 -10.32 -148.49 -31.47
C TYR A 228 -10.33 -149.61 -30.43
N ASN A 229 -10.65 -149.32 -29.16
CA ASN A 229 -10.78 -150.33 -28.11
C ASN A 229 -11.95 -151.29 -28.39
N SER A 230 -13.06 -150.81 -28.96
CA SER A 230 -14.16 -151.68 -29.43
C SER A 230 -13.70 -152.60 -30.56
N LYS A 231 -12.91 -152.08 -31.52
CA LYS A 231 -12.33 -152.87 -32.62
C LYS A 231 -11.32 -153.90 -32.13
N VAL A 232 -10.54 -153.60 -31.08
CA VAL A 232 -9.64 -154.56 -30.42
C VAL A 232 -10.44 -155.62 -29.64
N ALA A 233 -11.50 -155.26 -28.93
CA ALA A 233 -12.40 -156.23 -28.28
C ALA A 233 -13.12 -157.14 -29.28
N GLU A 234 -13.35 -156.67 -30.52
CA GLU A 234 -13.85 -157.46 -31.65
C GLU A 234 -12.79 -158.35 -32.33
N ILE A 235 -11.50 -158.14 -32.04
CA ILE A 235 -10.39 -158.96 -32.56
C ILE A 235 -10.19 -160.22 -31.70
N GLU A 236 -10.26 -160.12 -30.36
CA GLU A 236 -10.05 -161.26 -29.46
C GLU A 236 -10.94 -162.50 -29.75
N PRO A 237 -12.25 -162.39 -30.08
CA PRO A 237 -13.06 -163.53 -30.53
C PRO A 237 -12.82 -163.89 -32.00
N ARG A 238 -12.32 -162.97 -32.84
CA ARG A 238 -11.93 -163.26 -34.23
C ARG A 238 -10.65 -164.11 -34.29
N GLU A 239 -9.66 -163.84 -33.46
CA GLU A 239 -8.41 -164.62 -33.37
C GLU A 239 -8.70 -166.07 -32.93
N LYS A 240 -9.46 -166.25 -31.84
CA LYS A 240 -9.93 -167.57 -31.40
C LYS A 240 -10.82 -168.27 -32.44
N SER A 241 -11.49 -167.51 -33.31
CA SER A 241 -12.20 -168.07 -34.47
C SER A 241 -11.29 -168.34 -35.67
N LEU A 242 -10.11 -167.73 -35.79
CA LEU A 242 -9.17 -167.90 -36.89
C LEU A 242 -8.27 -169.10 -36.66
N GLU A 243 -7.76 -169.34 -35.45
CA GLU A 243 -7.07 -170.60 -35.11
C GLU A 243 -7.94 -171.82 -35.46
N GLY A 244 -9.24 -171.75 -35.12
CA GLY A 244 -10.23 -172.79 -35.47
C GLY A 244 -10.65 -172.85 -36.95
N LYS A 245 -10.23 -171.89 -37.79
CA LYS A 245 -10.50 -171.84 -39.24
C LYS A 245 -9.28 -172.13 -40.09
N GLU A 246 -8.08 -171.76 -39.67
CA GLU A 246 -6.82 -172.13 -40.35
C GLU A 246 -6.65 -173.66 -40.38
N ALA A 247 -7.01 -174.33 -39.28
CA ALA A 247 -7.11 -175.79 -39.18
C ALA A 247 -8.11 -176.44 -40.17
N LEU A 248 -9.04 -175.67 -40.74
CA LEU A 248 -10.05 -176.12 -41.71
C LEU A 248 -9.86 -175.54 -43.12
N LEU A 249 -9.08 -174.47 -43.28
CA LEU A 249 -8.74 -173.86 -44.58
C LEU A 249 -7.61 -174.62 -45.26
N ALA A 250 -6.67 -175.20 -44.50
CA ALA A 250 -5.68 -176.15 -45.02
C ALA A 250 -6.32 -177.34 -45.77
N GLU A 251 -7.57 -177.71 -45.43
CA GLU A 251 -8.35 -178.75 -46.11
C GLU A 251 -9.14 -178.23 -47.33
N ARG A 252 -9.37 -176.91 -47.46
CA ARG A 252 -10.32 -176.33 -48.43
C ARG A 252 -9.74 -175.35 -49.45
N GLU A 253 -8.57 -174.77 -49.22
CA GLU A 253 -7.93 -173.87 -50.19
C GLU A 253 -7.48 -174.59 -51.49
N GLY A 254 -7.30 -175.91 -51.43
CA GLY A 254 -7.14 -176.76 -52.62
C GLY A 254 -8.35 -176.73 -53.58
N ALA A 255 -9.51 -176.25 -53.14
CA ALA A 255 -10.77 -176.27 -53.90
C ALA A 255 -11.36 -174.87 -54.23
N ILE A 256 -10.71 -173.76 -53.84
CA ILE A 256 -11.28 -172.40 -53.97
C ILE A 256 -10.58 -171.51 -55.01
N ARG A 257 -9.30 -171.76 -55.34
CA ARG A 257 -8.57 -171.06 -56.43
C ARG A 257 -9.27 -171.09 -57.79
N GLU A 258 -10.16 -172.05 -58.00
CA GLU A 258 -10.97 -172.20 -59.22
C GLU A 258 -12.17 -171.22 -59.29
N LYS A 259 -12.60 -170.64 -58.16
CA LYS A 259 -13.79 -169.75 -58.10
C LYS A 259 -13.47 -168.27 -57.94
N GLU A 260 -12.27 -167.91 -57.51
CA GLU A 260 -11.84 -166.51 -57.36
C GLU A 260 -11.84 -165.76 -58.71
N ALA A 261 -11.58 -166.45 -59.83
CA ALA A 261 -11.58 -165.90 -61.19
C ALA A 261 -12.98 -165.51 -61.75
N ALA A 262 -14.07 -165.86 -61.05
CA ALA A 262 -15.44 -165.60 -61.48
C ALA A 262 -16.03 -164.31 -60.89
N LEU A 263 -15.68 -163.95 -59.66
CA LEU A 263 -16.37 -162.92 -58.87
C LEU A 263 -15.88 -161.49 -59.14
N ALA A 264 -14.62 -161.32 -59.56
CA ALA A 264 -14.02 -160.00 -59.83
C ALA A 264 -14.80 -159.16 -60.87
N ARG A 265 -15.39 -159.81 -61.88
CA ARG A 265 -16.16 -159.16 -62.96
C ARG A 265 -17.52 -158.60 -62.54
N GLY A 266 -17.94 -158.80 -61.28
CA GLY A 266 -19.21 -158.27 -60.75
C GLY A 266 -19.10 -156.94 -60.01
N MET A 267 -17.89 -156.48 -59.65
CA MET A 267 -17.72 -155.34 -58.73
C MET A 267 -17.57 -153.97 -59.43
N GLU A 268 -16.99 -153.93 -60.63
CA GLU A 268 -16.68 -152.67 -61.34
C GLU A 268 -17.96 -151.87 -61.69
N ASP A 269 -19.02 -152.56 -62.12
CA ASP A 269 -20.26 -151.94 -62.63
C ASP A 269 -21.14 -151.29 -61.54
N HIS A 270 -20.87 -151.60 -60.26
CA HIS A 270 -21.63 -151.08 -59.12
C HIS A 270 -20.95 -149.89 -58.43
N GLN A 271 -19.64 -149.72 -58.59
CA GLN A 271 -18.86 -148.68 -57.91
C GLN A 271 -19.06 -147.29 -58.53
N ALA A 272 -19.29 -147.20 -59.84
CA ALA A 272 -19.42 -145.94 -60.59
C ALA A 272 -20.67 -145.10 -60.25
N LYS A 273 -21.69 -145.69 -59.60
CA LYS A 273 -22.93 -144.98 -59.20
C LYS A 273 -22.90 -144.46 -57.77
N SER A 274 -21.91 -144.84 -56.96
CA SER A 274 -21.82 -144.44 -55.55
C SER A 274 -21.19 -143.07 -55.35
N SER A 275 -20.35 -142.60 -56.28
CA SER A 275 -19.63 -141.32 -56.18
C SER A 275 -20.53 -140.11 -56.47
N GLN A 276 -21.42 -140.21 -57.46
CA GLN A 276 -22.27 -139.09 -57.89
C GLN A 276 -23.29 -138.61 -56.84
N LEU A 277 -23.58 -139.42 -55.81
CA LEU A 277 -24.44 -139.03 -54.70
C LEU A 277 -23.68 -138.32 -53.57
N SER A 278 -22.36 -138.50 -53.47
CA SER A 278 -21.54 -137.82 -52.45
C SER A 278 -21.35 -136.34 -52.78
N GLU A 279 -21.06 -136.02 -54.04
CA GLU A 279 -20.75 -134.66 -54.50
C GLU A 279 -21.94 -133.69 -54.40
N MET A 280 -23.19 -134.20 -54.30
CA MET A 280 -24.37 -133.36 -54.11
C MET A 280 -24.58 -132.93 -52.65
N ASP A 281 -24.22 -133.76 -51.69
CA ASP A 281 -24.49 -133.54 -50.25
C ASP A 281 -23.60 -132.41 -49.69
N ASP A 282 -22.30 -132.46 -50.01
CA ASP A 282 -21.31 -131.43 -49.64
C ASP A 282 -21.73 -130.02 -50.11
N THR A 283 -22.31 -129.90 -51.30
CA THR A 283 -22.69 -128.61 -51.90
C THR A 283 -23.91 -127.93 -51.26
N LEU A 284 -24.73 -128.69 -50.51
CA LEU A 284 -25.83 -128.13 -49.71
C LEU A 284 -25.32 -127.65 -48.35
N SER A 285 -24.41 -128.39 -47.72
CA SER A 285 -23.77 -128.04 -46.45
C SER A 285 -23.07 -126.66 -46.51
N GLU A 286 -22.34 -126.36 -47.60
CA GLU A 286 -21.72 -125.04 -47.79
C GLU A 286 -22.76 -123.89 -47.90
N LYS A 287 -23.96 -124.15 -48.43
CA LYS A 287 -25.00 -123.13 -48.63
C LYS A 287 -25.67 -122.73 -47.32
N GLU A 288 -25.95 -123.70 -46.46
CA GLU A 288 -26.53 -123.46 -45.14
C GLU A 288 -25.54 -122.72 -44.23
N ALA A 289 -24.26 -123.12 -44.25
CA ALA A 289 -23.18 -122.43 -43.54
C ALA A 289 -22.95 -120.98 -44.02
N ALA A 290 -23.31 -120.63 -45.26
CA ALA A 290 -23.22 -119.28 -45.79
C ALA A 290 -24.39 -118.38 -45.35
N LEU A 291 -25.60 -118.93 -45.19
CA LEU A 291 -26.78 -118.18 -44.75
C LEU A 291 -26.73 -117.85 -43.26
N SER A 292 -26.36 -118.80 -42.40
CA SER A 292 -26.25 -118.57 -40.95
C SER A 292 -25.21 -117.48 -40.60
N ARG A 293 -24.14 -117.36 -41.40
CA ARG A 293 -23.17 -116.25 -41.28
C ARG A 293 -23.77 -114.88 -41.58
N LYS A 294 -24.81 -114.79 -42.41
CA LYS A 294 -25.49 -113.54 -42.75
C LYS A 294 -26.52 -113.12 -41.71
N GLU A 295 -27.15 -114.07 -41.03
CA GLU A 295 -27.99 -113.81 -39.86
C GLU A 295 -27.13 -113.20 -38.73
N GLY A 296 -26.01 -113.85 -38.39
CA GLY A 296 -25.04 -113.32 -37.41
C GLY A 296 -24.26 -112.05 -37.82
N GLU A 297 -24.41 -111.56 -39.06
CA GLU A 297 -23.98 -110.22 -39.48
C GLU A 297 -25.08 -109.16 -39.26
N LEU A 298 -26.35 -109.54 -39.34
CA LEU A 298 -27.50 -108.66 -39.13
C LEU A 298 -27.76 -108.39 -37.65
N ASP A 299 -27.63 -109.40 -36.79
CA ASP A 299 -27.77 -109.24 -35.33
C ASP A 299 -26.74 -108.22 -34.79
N LYS A 300 -25.49 -108.29 -35.27
CA LYS A 300 -24.42 -107.34 -34.93
C LYS A 300 -24.71 -105.92 -35.38
N ARG A 301 -25.39 -105.73 -36.52
CA ARG A 301 -25.84 -104.41 -37.00
C ARG A 301 -27.00 -103.87 -36.18
N THR A 302 -27.88 -104.74 -35.69
CA THR A 302 -28.98 -104.36 -34.80
C THR A 302 -28.42 -103.85 -33.47
N ALA A 303 -27.47 -104.58 -32.88
CA ALA A 303 -26.79 -104.16 -31.66
C ALA A 303 -25.94 -102.86 -31.82
N ASP A 304 -25.30 -102.63 -32.97
CA ASP A 304 -24.62 -101.35 -33.27
C ASP A 304 -25.61 -100.17 -33.27
N VAL A 305 -26.77 -100.35 -33.91
CA VAL A 305 -27.84 -99.33 -33.96
C VAL A 305 -28.40 -99.05 -32.56
N GLU A 306 -28.67 -100.09 -31.76
CA GLU A 306 -29.14 -99.95 -30.37
C GLU A 306 -28.10 -99.22 -29.49
N SER A 307 -26.81 -99.55 -29.61
CA SER A 307 -25.74 -98.85 -28.89
C SER A 307 -25.69 -97.36 -29.26
N ARG A 308 -25.89 -97.03 -30.53
CA ARG A 308 -25.83 -95.65 -31.03
C ARG A 308 -27.07 -94.84 -30.62
N PHE A 309 -28.24 -95.46 -30.44
CA PHE A 309 -29.37 -94.78 -29.79
C PHE A 309 -29.05 -94.38 -28.35
N GLY A 310 -28.39 -95.24 -27.56
CA GLY A 310 -27.93 -94.89 -26.22
C GLY A 310 -26.91 -93.73 -26.20
N GLU A 311 -26.04 -93.64 -27.20
CA GLU A 311 -25.13 -92.49 -27.38
C GLU A 311 -25.88 -91.19 -27.72
N PHE A 312 -26.99 -91.26 -28.45
CA PHE A 312 -27.84 -90.09 -28.73
C PHE A 312 -28.60 -89.61 -27.49
N GLU A 313 -29.24 -90.51 -26.71
CA GLU A 313 -29.91 -90.14 -25.45
C GLU A 313 -28.95 -89.50 -24.43
N ALA A 314 -27.69 -89.97 -24.39
CA ALA A 314 -26.64 -89.38 -23.56
C ALA A 314 -26.23 -87.97 -24.02
N ARG A 315 -26.21 -87.72 -25.33
CA ARG A 315 -25.94 -86.39 -25.91
C ARG A 315 -27.09 -85.42 -25.68
N GLU A 316 -28.33 -85.87 -25.81
CA GLU A 316 -29.54 -85.07 -25.60
C GLU A 316 -29.58 -84.50 -24.17
N LYS A 317 -29.30 -85.33 -23.16
CA LYS A 317 -29.16 -84.87 -21.76
C LYS A 317 -28.01 -83.86 -21.59
N SER A 318 -26.85 -84.12 -22.19
CA SER A 318 -25.70 -83.20 -22.11
C SER A 318 -25.87 -81.91 -22.92
N LEU A 319 -26.90 -81.81 -23.78
CA LEU A 319 -27.31 -80.56 -24.43
C LEU A 319 -28.25 -79.77 -23.51
N ALA A 320 -29.28 -80.42 -22.95
CA ALA A 320 -30.19 -79.78 -21.98
C ALA A 320 -29.45 -79.19 -20.77
N GLU A 321 -28.46 -79.91 -20.22
CA GLU A 321 -27.58 -79.40 -19.14
C GLU A 321 -26.78 -78.13 -19.53
N LYS A 322 -26.47 -77.96 -20.82
CA LYS A 322 -25.76 -76.79 -21.35
C LYS A 322 -26.69 -75.64 -21.69
N GLU A 323 -27.90 -75.93 -22.14
CA GLU A 323 -28.96 -74.95 -22.36
C GLU A 323 -29.34 -74.27 -21.03
N GLU A 324 -29.53 -75.03 -19.95
CA GLU A 324 -29.78 -74.44 -18.64
C GLU A 324 -28.57 -73.63 -18.12
N ALA A 325 -27.35 -74.14 -18.28
CA ALA A 325 -26.13 -73.45 -17.83
C ALA A 325 -25.80 -72.16 -18.63
N VAL A 326 -26.23 -72.05 -19.89
CA VAL A 326 -26.12 -70.80 -20.67
C VAL A 326 -27.26 -69.84 -20.33
N SER A 327 -28.48 -70.32 -20.08
CA SER A 327 -29.59 -69.48 -19.62
C SER A 327 -29.31 -68.81 -18.27
N GLN A 328 -28.67 -69.52 -17.34
CA GLN A 328 -28.21 -68.95 -16.07
C GLN A 328 -27.19 -67.81 -16.29
N ARG A 329 -26.28 -67.95 -17.26
CA ARG A 329 -25.32 -66.89 -17.63
C ARG A 329 -25.97 -65.71 -18.34
N GLU A 330 -26.98 -65.94 -19.18
CA GLU A 330 -27.76 -64.86 -19.80
C GLU A 330 -28.42 -63.99 -18.70
N ALA A 331 -28.97 -64.61 -17.66
CA ALA A 331 -29.51 -63.89 -16.50
C ALA A 331 -28.44 -63.14 -15.66
N GLU A 332 -27.27 -63.75 -15.43
CA GLU A 332 -26.14 -63.08 -14.74
C GLU A 332 -25.60 -61.87 -15.54
N VAL A 333 -25.59 -61.96 -16.87
CA VAL A 333 -25.19 -60.86 -17.77
C VAL A 333 -26.23 -59.73 -17.74
N GLU A 334 -27.52 -60.05 -17.82
CA GLU A 334 -28.62 -59.06 -17.72
C GLU A 334 -28.57 -58.31 -16.37
N GLN A 335 -28.35 -59.03 -15.27
CA GLN A 335 -28.16 -58.44 -13.94
C GLN A 335 -26.89 -57.57 -13.89
N SER A 336 -25.79 -58.00 -14.50
CA SER A 336 -24.56 -57.23 -14.59
C SER A 336 -24.77 -55.91 -15.34
N ILE A 337 -25.47 -55.95 -16.48
CA ILE A 337 -25.84 -54.77 -17.29
C ILE A 337 -26.67 -53.78 -16.47
N SER A 338 -27.66 -54.24 -15.70
CA SER A 338 -28.45 -53.35 -14.83
C SER A 338 -27.58 -52.63 -13.78
N SER A 339 -26.64 -53.34 -13.14
CA SER A 339 -25.72 -52.75 -12.15
C SER A 339 -24.69 -51.78 -12.75
N ILE A 340 -24.40 -51.91 -14.06
CA ILE A 340 -23.57 -50.97 -14.81
C ILE A 340 -24.39 -49.72 -15.15
N SER A 341 -25.64 -49.86 -15.59
CA SER A 341 -26.54 -48.73 -15.85
C SER A 341 -26.78 -47.85 -14.61
N GLU A 342 -26.96 -48.46 -13.43
CA GLU A 342 -27.07 -47.72 -12.15
C GLU A 342 -25.76 -46.98 -11.79
N ARG A 343 -24.60 -47.57 -12.10
CA ARG A 343 -23.28 -46.93 -11.94
C ARG A 343 -23.05 -45.79 -12.92
N GLU A 344 -23.50 -45.92 -14.16
CA GLU A 344 -23.43 -44.83 -15.15
C GLU A 344 -24.32 -43.64 -14.75
N GLU A 345 -25.52 -43.88 -14.20
CA GLU A 345 -26.39 -42.79 -13.72
C GLU A 345 -25.86 -42.11 -12.43
N SER A 346 -25.23 -42.86 -11.52
CA SER A 346 -24.56 -42.26 -10.35
C SER A 346 -23.32 -41.45 -10.75
N LEU A 347 -22.43 -42.02 -11.57
CA LEU A 347 -21.27 -41.29 -12.12
C LEU A 347 -21.69 -40.00 -12.83
N LYS A 348 -22.82 -40.01 -13.56
CA LYS A 348 -23.34 -38.81 -14.24
C LYS A 348 -23.78 -37.72 -13.26
N LYS A 349 -24.37 -38.08 -12.11
CA LYS A 349 -24.72 -37.13 -11.03
C LYS A 349 -23.47 -36.61 -10.31
N ASP A 350 -22.51 -37.48 -10.02
CA ASP A 350 -21.25 -37.11 -9.38
C ASP A 350 -20.49 -36.10 -10.24
N LEU A 351 -20.42 -36.35 -11.56
CA LEU A 351 -19.78 -35.47 -12.54
C LEU A 351 -20.49 -34.10 -12.64
N GLN A 352 -21.83 -34.07 -12.61
CA GLN A 352 -22.59 -32.82 -12.52
C GLN A 352 -22.29 -32.05 -11.22
N SER A 353 -22.25 -32.72 -10.05
CA SER A 353 -21.90 -32.07 -8.79
C SER A 353 -20.46 -31.54 -8.76
N SER A 354 -19.54 -32.21 -9.46
CA SER A 354 -18.16 -31.77 -9.63
C SER A 354 -18.06 -30.53 -10.53
N GLU A 355 -18.90 -30.42 -11.55
CA GLU A 355 -18.98 -29.24 -12.43
C GLU A 355 -19.55 -28.02 -11.65
N GLU A 356 -20.58 -28.23 -10.83
CA GLU A 356 -21.17 -27.21 -9.95
C GLU A 356 -20.18 -26.74 -8.86
N LEU A 357 -19.48 -27.67 -8.21
CA LEU A 357 -18.42 -27.36 -7.24
C LEU A 357 -17.28 -26.57 -7.89
N ARG A 358 -16.89 -26.91 -9.12
CA ARG A 358 -15.85 -26.20 -9.87
C ARG A 358 -16.26 -24.75 -10.18
N GLN A 359 -17.47 -24.54 -10.69
CA GLN A 359 -18.01 -23.19 -10.90
C GLN A 359 -18.09 -22.38 -9.59
N SER A 360 -18.39 -23.02 -8.47
CA SER A 360 -18.35 -22.38 -7.14
C SER A 360 -16.93 -22.08 -6.63
N ILE A 361 -15.90 -22.76 -7.13
CA ILE A 361 -14.49 -22.46 -6.85
C ILE A 361 -14.05 -21.29 -7.73
N ASP A 362 -14.27 -21.36 -9.04
CA ASP A 362 -13.92 -20.30 -10.00
C ASP A 362 -14.53 -18.94 -9.58
N ALA A 363 -15.80 -18.94 -9.13
CA ALA A 363 -16.48 -17.75 -8.60
C ALA A 363 -15.85 -17.20 -7.30
N ARG A 364 -15.34 -18.07 -6.42
CA ARG A 364 -14.64 -17.66 -5.19
C ARG A 364 -13.23 -17.16 -5.47
N GLU A 365 -12.52 -17.74 -6.43
CA GLU A 365 -11.22 -17.24 -6.88
C GLU A 365 -11.35 -15.84 -7.49
N ALA A 366 -12.41 -15.58 -8.27
CA ALA A 366 -12.74 -14.24 -8.76
C ALA A 366 -13.05 -13.25 -7.62
N GLU A 367 -13.82 -13.65 -6.60
CA GLU A 367 -14.10 -12.80 -5.43
C GLU A 367 -12.82 -12.48 -4.62
N LEU A 368 -11.95 -13.48 -4.41
CA LEU A 368 -10.68 -13.32 -3.71
C LEU A 368 -9.70 -12.43 -4.48
N ALA A 369 -9.68 -12.53 -5.82
CA ALA A 369 -8.91 -11.65 -6.69
C ALA A 369 -9.42 -10.20 -6.67
N ALA A 370 -10.75 -9.99 -6.60
CA ALA A 370 -11.33 -8.67 -6.43
C ALA A 370 -10.95 -8.06 -5.07
N ARG A 371 -11.10 -8.82 -3.97
CA ARG A 371 -10.72 -8.38 -2.61
C ARG A 371 -9.22 -8.09 -2.48
N SER A 372 -8.34 -8.88 -3.09
CA SER A 372 -6.89 -8.61 -3.05
C SER A 372 -6.51 -7.35 -3.84
N ALA A 373 -7.20 -7.07 -4.95
CA ALA A 373 -7.06 -5.82 -5.70
C ALA A 373 -7.63 -4.60 -4.95
N GLU A 374 -8.61 -4.76 -4.07
CA GLU A 374 -9.06 -3.70 -3.15
C GLU A 374 -8.08 -3.47 -1.99
N LEU A 375 -7.56 -4.54 -1.40
CA LEU A 375 -6.53 -4.44 -0.35
C LEU A 375 -5.26 -3.75 -0.86
N ALA A 376 -4.77 -4.09 -2.07
CA ALA A 376 -3.62 -3.43 -2.67
C ALA A 376 -3.84 -1.92 -2.92
N LYS A 377 -5.07 -1.50 -3.27
CA LYS A 377 -5.43 -0.07 -3.36
C LYS A 377 -5.43 0.59 -1.97
N GLY A 378 -5.90 -0.13 -0.94
CA GLY A 378 -5.85 0.31 0.45
C GLY A 378 -4.42 0.48 0.99
N GLU A 379 -3.52 -0.45 0.67
CA GLU A 379 -2.10 -0.37 1.03
C GLU A 379 -1.41 0.82 0.36
N GLU A 380 -1.62 1.03 -0.95
CA GLU A 380 -1.03 2.19 -1.65
C GLU A 380 -1.62 3.52 -1.15
N ALA A 381 -2.90 3.56 -0.77
CA ALA A 381 -3.52 4.74 -0.14
C ALA A 381 -2.99 5.00 1.28
N LEU A 382 -2.80 3.97 2.10
CA LEU A 382 -2.18 4.10 3.43
C LEU A 382 -0.72 4.57 3.33
N LYS A 383 0.01 4.11 2.32
CA LYS A 383 1.39 4.50 2.01
C LYS A 383 1.47 5.97 1.55
N GLN A 384 0.54 6.43 0.72
CA GLN A 384 0.38 7.86 0.41
C GLN A 384 0.04 8.69 1.66
N MET A 385 -0.91 8.24 2.47
CA MET A 385 -1.28 8.92 3.72
C MET A 385 -0.12 8.98 4.74
N GLY A 386 0.76 7.98 4.73
CA GLY A 386 2.01 8.00 5.49
C GLY A 386 3.02 9.03 4.98
N GLN A 387 3.12 9.23 3.66
CA GLN A 387 3.94 10.28 3.05
C GLN A 387 3.38 11.68 3.34
N ASP A 388 2.07 11.88 3.19
CA ASP A 388 1.38 13.14 3.54
C ASP A 388 1.62 13.53 5.02
N LEU A 389 1.66 12.54 5.92
CA LEU A 389 1.97 12.77 7.33
C LEU A 389 3.45 13.13 7.57
N GLN A 390 4.40 12.50 6.86
CA GLN A 390 5.82 12.83 6.93
C GLN A 390 6.12 14.24 6.39
N ASP A 391 5.55 14.60 5.24
CA ASP A 391 5.69 15.94 4.66
C ASP A 391 5.08 17.01 5.59
N ARG A 392 3.94 16.71 6.23
CA ARG A 392 3.31 17.62 7.19
C ARG A 392 4.08 17.70 8.52
N GLU A 393 4.74 16.65 8.95
CA GLU A 393 5.65 16.66 10.11
C GLU A 393 6.91 17.51 9.81
N ALA A 394 7.52 17.36 8.64
CA ALA A 394 8.64 18.18 8.20
C ALA A 394 8.30 19.68 8.09
N LEU A 395 7.13 20.02 7.53
CA LEU A 395 6.62 21.40 7.47
C LEU A 395 6.38 21.99 8.87
N LEU A 396 5.87 21.19 9.81
CA LEU A 396 5.73 21.60 11.21
C LEU A 396 7.09 21.79 11.88
N GLU A 397 8.09 20.94 11.58
CA GLU A 397 9.43 21.11 12.12
C GLU A 397 10.08 22.42 11.62
N GLU A 398 9.94 22.76 10.34
CA GLU A 398 10.39 24.02 9.76
C GLU A 398 9.66 25.24 10.37
N GLU A 399 8.33 25.18 10.53
CA GLU A 399 7.55 26.22 11.22
C GLU A 399 8.01 26.40 12.68
N THR A 400 8.28 25.33 13.44
CA THR A 400 8.81 25.48 14.82
C THR A 400 10.23 26.04 14.84
N LYS A 401 11.06 25.73 13.84
CA LYS A 401 12.42 26.24 13.72
C LYS A 401 12.41 27.74 13.42
N LYS A 402 11.61 28.17 12.45
CA LYS A 402 11.30 29.56 12.10
C LYS A 402 10.71 30.33 13.29
N SER A 403 9.83 29.70 14.08
CA SER A 403 9.30 30.27 15.34
C SER A 403 10.38 30.43 16.42
N LYS A 404 11.28 29.46 16.59
CA LYS A 404 12.45 29.58 17.50
C LYS A 404 13.39 30.70 17.06
N GLU A 405 13.66 30.83 15.76
CA GLU A 405 14.49 31.91 15.19
C GLU A 405 13.83 33.29 15.37
N GLN A 406 12.52 33.41 15.16
CA GLN A 406 11.75 34.61 15.46
C GLN A 406 11.78 34.94 16.96
N GLY A 407 11.62 33.95 17.84
CA GLY A 407 11.73 34.10 19.29
C GLY A 407 13.12 34.60 19.73
N ALA A 408 14.19 34.03 19.17
CA ALA A 408 15.57 34.48 19.44
C ALA A 408 15.81 35.92 18.95
N HIS A 409 15.33 36.27 17.75
CA HIS A 409 15.42 37.63 17.23
C HIS A 409 14.59 38.65 18.04
N LEU A 410 13.43 38.26 18.57
CA LEU A 410 12.64 39.07 19.51
C LEU A 410 13.34 39.21 20.86
N SER A 411 13.97 38.16 21.39
CA SER A 411 14.80 38.23 22.60
C SER A 411 15.98 39.18 22.42
N GLN A 412 16.71 39.08 21.31
CA GLN A 412 17.81 39.99 20.97
C GLN A 412 17.33 41.45 20.80
N LYS A 413 16.13 41.67 20.27
CA LYS A 413 15.50 43.01 20.25
C LYS A 413 15.16 43.50 21.65
N GLY A 414 14.65 42.63 22.53
CA GLY A 414 14.43 42.92 23.95
C GLY A 414 15.72 43.34 24.67
N GLU A 415 16.79 42.55 24.53
CA GLU A 415 18.12 42.87 25.07
C GLU A 415 18.61 44.23 24.54
N ARG A 416 18.56 44.45 23.23
CA ARG A 416 18.95 45.74 22.62
C ARG A 416 18.10 46.91 23.13
N LEU A 417 16.81 46.71 23.39
CA LEU A 417 15.95 47.73 24.00
C LEU A 417 16.34 48.00 25.45
N THR A 418 16.61 46.98 26.27
CA THR A 418 17.09 47.19 27.64
C THR A 418 18.44 47.92 27.69
N ILE A 419 19.37 47.60 26.78
CA ILE A 419 20.67 48.28 26.66
C ILE A 419 20.46 49.75 26.23
N LEU A 420 19.56 50.02 25.29
CA LEU A 420 19.21 51.39 24.90
C LEU A 420 18.53 52.16 26.05
N GLU A 421 17.68 51.51 26.84
CA GLU A 421 17.02 52.09 28.00
C GLU A 421 18.03 52.42 29.12
N THR A 422 19.00 51.55 29.39
CA THR A 422 20.10 51.87 30.33
C THR A 422 21.00 52.98 29.81
N ASN A 423 21.28 53.01 28.50
CA ASN A 423 22.09 54.07 27.89
C ASN A 423 21.36 55.42 27.89
N LEU A 424 20.02 55.43 27.73
CA LEU A 424 19.19 56.63 27.86
C LEU A 424 19.18 57.13 29.30
N LYS A 425 18.95 56.26 30.29
CA LYS A 425 19.02 56.60 31.71
C LYS A 425 20.39 57.14 32.12
N GLN A 426 21.48 56.54 31.62
CA GLN A 426 22.82 57.09 31.81
C GLN A 426 22.98 58.47 31.14
N ARG A 427 22.41 58.67 29.94
CA ARG A 427 22.45 59.97 29.26
C ARG A 427 21.62 61.04 29.95
N GLU A 428 20.49 60.69 30.56
CA GLU A 428 19.71 61.58 31.42
C GLU A 428 20.53 62.01 32.64
N THR A 429 21.23 61.10 33.32
CA THR A 429 22.13 61.46 34.44
C THR A 429 23.33 62.29 33.97
N GLU A 430 23.98 61.92 32.85
CA GLU A 430 25.08 62.69 32.26
C GLU A 430 24.65 64.09 31.79
N LEU A 431 23.38 64.31 31.46
CA LEU A 431 22.84 65.61 31.09
C LEU A 431 22.53 66.44 32.34
N ALA A 432 21.90 65.86 33.36
CA ALA A 432 21.69 66.54 34.65
C ALA A 432 23.03 66.96 35.30
N GLU A 433 24.05 66.12 35.25
CA GLU A 433 25.42 66.47 35.68
C GLU A 433 25.98 67.65 34.86
N ARG A 434 25.81 67.66 33.54
CA ARG A 434 26.23 68.78 32.69
C ARG A 434 25.45 70.07 32.96
N GLU A 435 24.15 69.99 33.24
CA GLU A 435 23.31 71.14 33.60
C GLU A 435 23.76 71.76 34.93
N THR A 436 24.04 70.93 35.96
CA THR A 436 24.59 71.45 37.23
C THR A 436 25.98 72.05 37.06
N ALA A 437 26.86 71.43 36.27
CA ALA A 437 28.19 71.96 35.97
C ALA A 437 28.15 73.27 35.15
N LEU A 438 27.18 73.42 34.24
CA LEU A 438 26.94 74.67 33.53
C LEU A 438 26.43 75.76 34.48
N SER A 439 25.48 75.45 35.37
CA SER A 439 24.98 76.40 36.38
C SER A 439 26.09 76.85 37.35
N GLU A 440 27.01 75.95 37.74
CA GLU A 440 28.22 76.31 38.49
C GLU A 440 29.15 77.24 37.68
N LEU A 441 29.34 76.99 36.38
CA LEU A 441 30.15 77.84 35.52
C LEU A 441 29.52 79.23 35.33
N GLU A 442 28.21 79.32 35.14
CA GLU A 442 27.47 80.58 35.07
C GLU A 442 27.60 81.37 36.38
N ALA A 443 27.48 80.70 37.54
CA ALA A 443 27.69 81.32 38.85
C ALA A 443 29.14 81.82 39.03
N ARG A 444 30.14 81.07 38.54
CA ARG A 444 31.55 81.50 38.53
C ARG A 444 31.76 82.70 37.62
N PHE A 445 31.23 82.69 36.38
CA PHE A 445 31.31 83.82 35.46
C PHE A 445 30.61 85.07 36.01
N ALA A 446 29.47 84.93 36.69
CA ALA A 446 28.81 86.04 37.38
C ALA A 446 29.68 86.61 38.52
N GLY A 447 30.34 85.73 39.29
CA GLY A 447 31.29 86.14 40.34
C GLY A 447 32.58 86.77 39.81
N GLU A 448 33.09 86.34 38.66
CA GLU A 448 34.22 86.99 38.00
C GLU A 448 33.81 88.33 37.38
N GLN A 449 32.60 88.43 36.82
CA GLN A 449 32.03 89.70 36.35
C GLN A 449 31.80 90.70 37.49
N SER A 450 31.44 90.25 38.71
CA SER A 450 31.36 91.15 39.87
C SER A 450 32.74 91.65 40.29
N LYS A 451 33.73 90.76 40.40
CA LYS A 451 35.14 91.12 40.69
C LYS A 451 35.73 92.07 39.63
N ALA A 452 35.38 91.90 38.35
CA ALA A 452 35.80 92.79 37.28
C ALA A 452 35.16 94.19 37.40
N ARG A 453 33.88 94.26 37.81
CA ARG A 453 33.21 95.55 38.13
C ARG A 453 33.84 96.23 39.33
N GLU A 454 34.10 95.50 40.42
CA GLU A 454 34.81 96.01 41.60
C GLU A 454 36.22 96.49 41.24
N GLY A 455 36.96 95.72 40.44
CA GLY A 455 38.28 96.10 39.95
C GLY A 455 38.26 97.37 39.07
N SER A 456 37.25 97.53 38.22
CA SER A 456 37.05 98.78 37.46
C SER A 456 36.80 99.95 38.41
N GLN A 457 35.89 99.80 39.38
CA GLN A 457 35.60 100.85 40.37
C GLN A 457 36.84 101.23 41.20
N GLN A 458 37.68 100.27 41.57
CA GLN A 458 38.95 100.52 42.25
C GLN A 458 39.97 101.24 41.35
N LEU A 459 40.03 100.91 40.05
CA LEU A 459 40.87 101.61 39.08
C LEU A 459 40.37 103.04 38.84
N ASP A 460 39.06 103.26 38.77
CA ASP A 460 38.46 104.59 38.60
C ASP A 460 38.64 105.45 39.87
N ALA A 461 38.51 104.87 41.07
CA ALA A 461 38.89 105.54 42.32
C ALA A 461 40.38 105.94 42.32
N ARG A 462 41.28 105.04 41.90
CA ARG A 462 42.72 105.36 41.76
C ARG A 462 43.02 106.44 40.72
N LYS A 463 42.26 106.55 39.63
CA LYS A 463 42.39 107.67 38.67
C LYS A 463 42.06 109.00 39.35
N VAL A 464 41.03 109.04 40.21
CA VAL A 464 40.67 110.24 40.98
C VAL A 464 41.74 110.57 42.03
N GLU A 465 42.30 109.58 42.73
CA GLU A 465 43.43 109.77 43.65
C GLU A 465 44.68 110.31 42.93
N LEU A 466 45.01 109.77 41.75
CA LEU A 466 46.14 110.23 40.93
C LEU A 466 45.93 111.67 40.45
N ALA A 467 44.75 112.02 39.93
CA ALA A 467 44.43 113.40 39.54
C ALA A 467 44.50 114.39 40.72
N ALA A 468 44.14 113.94 41.93
CA ALA A 468 44.31 114.74 43.15
C ALA A 468 45.79 114.90 43.54
N LEU A 469 46.61 113.86 43.37
CA LEU A 469 48.06 113.92 43.57
C LEU A 469 48.75 114.83 42.56
N GLU A 470 48.40 114.74 41.27
CA GLU A 470 48.86 115.64 40.20
C GLU A 470 48.52 117.11 40.52
N SER A 471 47.28 117.39 40.93
CA SER A 471 46.89 118.72 41.41
C SER A 471 47.71 119.19 42.62
N SER A 472 48.11 118.27 43.52
CA SER A 472 48.99 118.58 44.65
C SER A 472 50.44 118.82 44.25
N MET A 473 50.91 118.18 43.17
CA MET A 473 52.27 118.37 42.64
C MET A 473 52.36 119.68 41.87
N SER A 474 51.41 119.98 40.99
CA SER A 474 51.31 121.27 40.28
C SER A 474 51.26 122.47 41.25
N LYS A 475 50.60 122.33 42.41
CA LYS A 475 50.64 123.34 43.48
C LYS A 475 52.03 123.49 44.10
N ARG A 476 52.74 122.39 44.38
CA ARG A 476 54.13 122.44 44.89
C ARG A 476 55.10 123.03 43.87
N GLU A 477 54.91 122.75 42.59
CA GLU A 477 55.70 123.35 41.50
C GLU A 477 55.50 124.88 41.46
N ALA A 478 54.24 125.36 41.54
CA ALA A 478 53.95 126.79 41.65
C ALA A 478 54.55 127.43 42.92
N GLU A 479 54.47 126.75 44.08
CA GLU A 479 55.11 127.20 45.33
C GLU A 479 56.65 127.27 45.21
N LEU A 480 57.27 126.34 44.48
CA LEU A 480 58.72 126.33 44.24
C LEU A 480 59.15 127.45 43.29
N VAL A 481 58.40 127.70 42.22
CA VAL A 481 58.65 128.81 41.28
C VAL A 481 58.56 130.18 41.99
N GLU A 482 57.58 130.39 42.87
CA GLU A 482 57.51 131.62 43.67
C GLU A 482 58.65 131.70 44.70
N ARG A 483 59.06 130.57 45.29
CA ARG A 483 60.26 130.51 46.15
C ARG A 483 61.53 130.92 45.41
N GLU A 484 61.70 130.47 44.18
CA GLU A 484 62.86 130.79 43.34
C GLU A 484 62.85 132.26 42.92
N ARG A 485 61.68 132.80 42.55
CA ARG A 485 61.49 134.25 42.34
C ARG A 485 61.86 135.09 43.57
N VAL A 486 61.48 134.66 44.77
CA VAL A 486 61.86 135.31 46.05
C VAL A 486 63.37 135.19 46.31
N LEU A 487 64.02 134.08 45.94
CA LEU A 487 65.47 133.93 46.04
C LEU A 487 66.22 134.85 45.06
N GLN A 488 65.80 134.91 43.79
CA GLN A 488 66.36 135.85 42.80
C GLN A 488 66.24 137.31 43.26
N SER A 489 65.09 137.69 43.86
CA SER A 489 64.94 139.02 44.47
C SER A 489 65.95 139.29 45.59
N LYS A 490 66.16 138.32 46.50
CA LYS A 490 67.19 138.42 47.55
C LYS A 490 68.61 138.46 47.00
N GLU A 491 68.89 137.75 45.91
CA GLU A 491 70.19 137.78 45.25
C GLU A 491 70.47 139.16 44.63
N THR A 492 69.47 139.78 43.97
CA THR A 492 69.61 141.17 43.48
C THR A 492 69.81 142.18 44.61
N TRP A 493 69.17 141.97 45.77
CA TRP A 493 69.37 142.80 46.97
C TRP A 493 70.77 142.64 47.58
N LEU A 494 71.34 141.42 47.56
CA LEU A 494 72.71 141.18 48.05
C LEU A 494 73.75 141.90 47.18
N ARG A 495 73.66 141.83 45.85
CA ARG A 495 74.58 142.56 44.95
C ARG A 495 74.50 144.09 45.16
N ASP A 496 73.30 144.61 45.34
CA ASP A 496 73.05 146.04 45.63
C ASP A 496 73.54 146.46 47.03
N ALA A 497 73.68 145.53 47.98
CA ALA A 497 74.33 145.74 49.27
C ALA A 497 75.87 145.69 49.17
N GLU A 498 76.43 144.73 48.43
CA GLU A 498 77.87 144.61 48.18
C GLU A 498 78.43 145.84 47.46
N GLN A 499 77.69 146.35 46.47
CA GLN A 499 78.06 147.57 45.73
C GLN A 499 78.15 148.79 46.67
N LYS A 500 77.25 148.91 47.65
CA LYS A 500 77.26 149.99 48.66
C LYS A 500 78.43 149.90 49.65
N VAL A 501 78.99 148.70 49.86
CA VAL A 501 80.25 148.54 50.61
C VAL A 501 81.44 149.04 49.78
N SER A 502 81.52 148.66 48.50
CA SER A 502 82.61 149.12 47.61
C SER A 502 82.63 150.64 47.38
N ASP A 503 81.46 151.28 47.36
CA ASP A 503 81.36 152.75 47.32
C ASP A 503 81.69 153.41 48.67
N GLY A 504 81.53 152.69 49.78
CA GLY A 504 81.97 153.13 51.11
C GLY A 504 83.50 153.20 51.24
N GLU A 505 84.19 152.15 50.81
CA GLU A 505 85.65 152.05 50.88
C GLU A 505 86.37 153.12 50.05
N ARG A 506 85.84 153.45 48.87
CA ARG A 506 86.40 154.51 48.00
C ARG A 506 86.28 155.92 48.58
N ARG A 507 85.31 156.16 49.47
CA ARG A 507 84.99 157.49 50.01
C ARG A 507 85.84 157.95 51.20
N LEU A 508 86.75 157.10 51.70
CA LEU A 508 87.64 157.41 52.82
C LEU A 508 89.12 157.62 52.42
N ALA A 509 89.49 157.37 51.16
CA ALA A 509 90.88 157.36 50.72
C ALA A 509 91.40 158.68 50.10
N SER A 510 90.55 159.68 49.88
CA SER A 510 90.82 160.80 48.94
C SER A 510 90.38 162.19 49.42
N GLY A 511 90.48 162.47 50.73
CA GLY A 511 89.92 163.71 51.32
C GLY A 511 90.84 164.52 52.22
N GLN A 512 91.77 165.31 51.65
CA GLN A 512 92.43 166.40 52.39
C GLN A 512 92.77 167.63 51.50
N ALA A 513 91.72 168.34 51.07
CA ALA A 513 91.70 169.59 50.27
C ALA A 513 92.06 169.48 48.76
N GLY A 514 91.50 170.40 47.95
CA GLY A 514 91.37 170.33 46.47
C GLY A 514 89.91 170.00 46.09
N LEU A 515 89.06 170.84 45.50
CA LEU A 515 89.13 172.01 44.58
C LEU A 515 89.40 171.69 43.09
N ASP A 516 88.46 172.18 42.26
CA ASP A 516 88.53 172.64 40.86
C ASP A 516 88.45 171.65 39.66
N ASP A 517 87.21 171.50 39.15
CA ASP A 517 86.71 171.65 37.75
C ASP A 517 87.29 170.95 36.48
N VAL A 518 86.40 170.13 35.86
CA VAL A 518 85.92 170.14 34.43
C VAL A 518 86.77 169.56 33.26
N GLN A 519 86.03 169.00 32.26
CA GLN A 519 86.39 168.56 30.88
C GLN A 519 86.76 167.06 30.73
N ALA A 520 86.29 166.25 29.76
CA ALA A 520 85.41 166.41 28.57
C ALA A 520 84.35 165.26 28.43
N MET A 521 83.78 165.01 27.23
CA MET A 521 82.73 163.99 26.97
C MET A 521 82.77 163.33 25.57
N ALA A 522 82.25 162.08 25.46
CA ALA A 522 81.88 161.28 24.27
C ALA A 522 81.14 159.98 24.74
N GLU A 523 80.38 159.14 23.99
CA GLU A 523 79.67 159.17 22.68
C GLU A 523 78.62 158.01 22.63
N GLN A 524 77.68 158.00 21.66
CA GLN A 524 76.56 157.01 21.49
C GLN A 524 75.82 157.28 20.13
N PRO A 525 74.77 156.53 19.64
CA PRO A 525 74.20 155.18 19.94
C PRO A 525 73.76 154.35 18.64
N VAL A 526 72.80 153.39 18.77
CA VAL A 526 71.80 152.83 17.76
C VAL A 526 71.98 151.37 17.19
N ALA A 527 70.83 150.69 16.89
CA ALA A 527 70.55 149.53 15.96
C ALA A 527 70.84 148.04 16.39
N THR A 528 70.26 146.92 15.84
CA THR A 528 68.95 146.54 15.17
C THR A 528 68.82 144.99 14.92
N ASP A 529 67.58 144.44 14.81
CA ASP A 529 67.02 143.33 13.96
C ASP A 529 67.45 141.81 13.93
N GLY A 530 66.47 140.95 13.54
CA GLY A 530 66.59 139.53 13.04
C GLY A 530 66.32 138.39 14.05
N ILE A 531 65.29 137.49 14.05
CA ILE A 531 64.43 136.72 13.09
C ILE A 531 64.99 135.34 12.63
N GLN A 532 64.34 134.21 13.01
CA GLN A 532 63.86 133.09 12.14
C GLN A 532 63.35 131.80 12.90
N ILE A 533 62.20 131.24 12.44
CA ILE A 533 61.84 129.81 12.11
C ILE A 533 62.14 128.69 13.16
N VAL A 534 61.24 127.76 13.54
CA VAL A 534 60.62 126.61 12.81
C VAL A 534 59.14 126.38 13.22
N ARG A 535 58.32 125.76 12.33
CA ARG A 535 56.93 125.31 12.60
C ARG A 535 56.52 124.11 11.74
N GLU A 536 56.22 122.99 12.38
CA GLU A 536 55.62 121.73 11.87
C GLU A 536 54.61 121.23 12.95
N GLU A 537 53.57 120.42 12.72
CA GLU A 537 53.03 119.76 11.52
C GLU A 537 51.49 119.56 11.71
N ALA A 538 50.68 119.49 10.65
CA ALA A 538 49.24 119.12 10.72
C ALA A 538 48.60 118.83 9.33
N PRO A 539 47.93 117.68 9.10
CA PRO A 539 47.21 117.40 7.84
C PRO A 539 45.74 116.92 7.96
N ALA A 540 45.02 116.98 6.83
CA ALA A 540 43.71 116.36 6.48
C ALA A 540 43.53 116.43 4.92
N PRO A 541 42.48 115.91 4.26
CA PRO A 541 41.45 114.90 4.60
C PRO A 541 41.74 113.59 3.78
N PRO A 542 41.01 113.04 2.75
CA PRO A 542 39.64 113.19 2.19
C PRO A 542 38.77 111.90 2.35
N ALA A 543 38.21 111.31 1.27
CA ALA A 543 37.29 110.14 1.24
C ALA A 543 37.24 109.44 -0.16
N ALA A 544 36.49 108.33 -0.29
CA ALA A 544 35.84 107.71 -1.49
C ALA A 544 36.07 106.18 -1.71
N MET A 545 35.17 105.53 -2.47
CA MET A 545 35.12 104.07 -2.79
C MET A 545 35.80 103.73 -4.15
N PRO A 546 36.06 102.46 -4.50
CA PRO A 546 35.04 101.49 -5.02
C PRO A 546 35.06 100.14 -4.25
N GLU A 547 34.10 99.21 -4.31
CA GLU A 547 33.13 98.71 -5.31
C GLU A 547 33.60 97.49 -6.16
N LEU A 548 33.10 96.31 -5.73
CA LEU A 548 32.71 95.08 -6.47
C LEU A 548 33.59 94.43 -7.55
N ALA A 549 34.05 93.20 -7.25
CA ALA A 549 33.78 91.97 -8.02
C ALA A 549 34.16 90.74 -7.16
N GLY A 550 33.39 89.65 -7.04
CA GLY A 550 32.07 89.31 -7.58
C GLY A 550 32.06 87.90 -8.18
N GLY A 551 31.46 86.92 -7.50
CA GLY A 551 31.59 85.50 -7.90
C GLY A 551 30.80 84.49 -7.06
N ASP A 552 29.59 84.84 -6.66
CA ASP A 552 28.76 84.05 -5.74
C ASP A 552 27.87 83.02 -6.45
N VAL A 553 27.65 81.85 -5.82
CA VAL A 553 26.70 80.83 -6.30
C VAL A 553 25.45 80.82 -5.43
N GLU A 554 24.29 81.09 -6.05
CA GLU A 554 22.98 81.03 -5.37
C GLU A 554 22.47 79.59 -5.19
N CYS A 555 21.94 79.28 -4.00
CA CYS A 555 21.21 78.04 -3.79
C CYS A 555 19.80 78.10 -4.43
N PRO A 556 19.45 77.18 -5.36
CA PRO A 556 18.21 77.28 -6.17
C PRO A 556 16.91 77.06 -5.38
N GLY A 557 16.97 76.66 -4.11
CA GLY A 557 15.80 76.52 -3.23
C GLY A 557 15.51 77.74 -2.35
N CYS A 558 16.46 78.67 -2.19
CA CYS A 558 16.33 79.78 -1.23
C CYS A 558 17.07 81.08 -1.60
N HIS A 559 17.73 81.16 -2.77
CA HIS A 559 18.50 82.31 -3.25
C HIS A 559 19.55 82.86 -2.27
N THR A 560 20.01 82.03 -1.33
CA THR A 560 21.10 82.39 -0.42
C THR A 560 22.44 82.11 -1.09
N ILE A 561 23.36 83.08 -0.97
CA ILE A 561 24.74 83.02 -1.46
C ILE A 561 25.58 82.06 -0.60
N LEU A 562 26.38 81.22 -1.26
CA LEU A 562 27.27 80.24 -0.64
C LEU A 562 28.69 80.32 -1.24
N GLU A 563 29.72 80.15 -0.41
CA GLU A 563 31.12 80.05 -0.85
C GLU A 563 31.42 78.70 -1.54
N GLU A 564 32.41 78.67 -2.43
CA GLU A 564 32.72 77.50 -3.25
C GLU A 564 33.10 76.25 -2.41
N GLY A 565 32.49 75.10 -2.73
CA GLY A 565 32.79 73.81 -2.13
C GLY A 565 31.78 73.30 -1.10
N THR A 566 30.76 74.09 -0.72
CA THR A 566 29.70 73.62 0.18
C THR A 566 28.79 72.58 -0.48
N THR A 567 28.71 71.37 0.08
CA THR A 567 27.89 70.25 -0.44
C THR A 567 26.45 70.23 0.08
N LEU A 568 26.10 71.13 1.01
CA LEU A 568 24.79 71.21 1.65
C LEU A 568 24.51 72.67 2.05
N CYS A 569 23.34 73.21 1.73
CA CYS A 569 22.98 74.57 2.14
C CYS A 569 22.69 74.61 3.66
N TYR A 570 23.42 75.46 4.40
CA TYR A 570 23.26 75.56 5.86
C TYR A 570 21.94 76.23 6.31
N VAL A 571 21.17 76.82 5.40
CA VAL A 571 19.89 77.49 5.70
C VAL A 571 18.68 76.57 5.43
N CYS A 572 18.63 75.90 4.27
CA CYS A 572 17.49 75.05 3.88
C CYS A 572 17.76 73.54 3.92
N GLY A 573 19.02 73.10 4.09
CA GLY A 573 19.39 71.68 4.17
C GLY A 573 19.53 70.95 2.81
N GLU A 574 19.24 71.62 1.69
CA GLU A 574 19.30 71.06 0.34
C GLU A 574 20.72 70.53 0.03
N ARG A 575 20.84 69.27 -0.41
CA ARG A 575 22.11 68.61 -0.73
C ARG A 575 22.31 68.56 -2.25
N ILE A 576 23.28 69.32 -2.76
CA ILE A 576 23.49 69.45 -4.20
C ILE A 576 24.36 68.29 -4.72
N GLY A 577 23.73 67.23 -5.24
CA GLY A 577 24.41 66.26 -6.10
C GLY A 577 23.98 64.78 -6.01
N GLN A 578 23.61 64.24 -7.18
CA GLN A 578 23.50 62.80 -7.53
C GLN A 578 22.33 61.99 -6.92
N ALA A 579 22.07 60.84 -7.56
CA ALA A 579 20.78 60.15 -7.60
C ALA A 579 20.82 58.71 -7.03
N PRO A 580 19.68 58.13 -6.61
CA PRO A 580 19.62 56.81 -5.99
C PRO A 580 19.58 55.64 -6.99
N ALA A 581 19.94 54.43 -6.54
CA ALA A 581 19.80 53.19 -7.31
C ALA A 581 19.49 51.97 -6.41
N ALA A 582 18.25 51.47 -6.48
CA ALA A 582 17.71 50.18 -6.00
C ALA A 582 16.16 50.19 -6.23
N PRO A 583 15.41 49.07 -6.18
CA PRO A 583 15.79 47.67 -5.96
C PRO A 583 15.23 46.69 -7.05
N ALA A 584 15.16 45.40 -6.73
CA ALA A 584 14.42 44.31 -7.39
C ALA A 584 14.00 43.27 -6.31
N PRO A 585 13.37 42.12 -6.61
CA PRO A 585 12.17 41.85 -7.43
C PRO A 585 11.06 41.08 -6.63
N ALA A 586 9.90 40.78 -7.24
CA ALA A 586 8.84 39.90 -6.72
C ALA A 586 7.98 39.29 -7.87
N PRO A 587 7.16 38.23 -7.66
CA PRO A 587 7.06 37.14 -8.64
C PRO A 587 5.64 36.76 -9.16
N GLU A 588 5.61 35.99 -10.26
CA GLU A 588 4.51 35.17 -10.83
C GLU A 588 5.14 34.27 -11.93
N ALA A 589 4.61 33.12 -12.38
CA ALA A 589 3.73 32.09 -11.82
C ALA A 589 3.86 30.84 -12.74
N ALA A 590 3.67 29.62 -12.23
CA ALA A 590 3.82 28.39 -13.03
C ALA A 590 2.49 27.90 -13.63
N ALA A 591 2.52 27.44 -14.88
CA ALA A 591 1.40 26.75 -15.53
C ALA A 591 1.92 25.72 -16.57
N GLU A 592 1.51 24.46 -16.43
CA GLU A 592 1.82 23.35 -17.34
C GLU A 592 0.53 22.77 -18.00
N PRO A 593 0.64 21.98 -19.08
CA PRO A 593 -0.44 21.85 -20.08
C PRO A 593 -1.51 20.77 -19.78
N PRO A 594 -2.67 20.85 -20.44
CA PRO A 594 -3.72 19.83 -20.36
C PRO A 594 -3.32 18.49 -21.04
N ARG A 595 -3.75 17.37 -20.45
CA ARG A 595 -3.52 16.00 -20.97
C ARG A 595 -4.74 15.51 -21.76
N GLY A 596 -4.59 15.09 -23.03
CA GLY A 596 -5.75 14.73 -23.88
C GLY A 596 -5.61 13.55 -24.85
N GLN A 597 -4.48 13.37 -25.51
CA GLN A 597 -4.40 12.55 -26.74
C GLN A 597 -4.02 11.08 -26.52
N ARG A 598 -4.23 10.25 -27.56
CA ARG A 598 -3.74 8.86 -27.71
C ARG A 598 -3.23 8.63 -29.15
N GLU A 599 -2.22 7.78 -29.33
CA GLU A 599 -1.76 7.39 -30.67
C GLU A 599 -2.67 6.30 -31.28
N CYS A 600 -2.88 6.34 -32.61
CA CYS A 600 -3.48 5.22 -33.33
C CYS A 600 -2.47 4.07 -33.49
N PRO A 601 -2.72 2.86 -32.95
CA PRO A 601 -1.75 1.76 -32.94
C PRO A 601 -1.45 1.14 -34.32
N ASN A 602 -2.07 1.63 -35.41
CA ASN A 602 -1.87 1.16 -36.78
C ASN A 602 -1.21 2.22 -37.69
N CYS A 603 -1.17 3.49 -37.31
CA CYS A 603 -0.59 4.57 -38.13
C CYS A 603 0.07 5.72 -37.36
N HIS A 604 0.21 5.60 -36.03
CA HIS A 604 0.86 6.55 -35.11
C HIS A 604 0.39 8.01 -35.24
N THR A 605 -0.78 8.24 -35.83
CA THR A 605 -1.43 9.55 -35.83
C THR A 605 -2.10 9.77 -34.49
N GLU A 606 -1.91 10.94 -33.89
CA GLU A 606 -2.61 11.37 -32.68
C GLU A 606 -4.12 11.45 -32.94
N ILE A 607 -4.92 10.96 -31.98
CA ILE A 607 -6.37 11.07 -31.94
C ILE A 607 -6.82 11.37 -30.51
N ASP A 608 -7.97 12.04 -30.38
CA ASP A 608 -8.62 12.20 -29.09
C ASP A 608 -9.05 10.85 -28.47
N LYS A 609 -9.13 10.82 -27.14
CA LYS A 609 -9.49 9.61 -26.38
C LYS A 609 -10.87 9.06 -26.74
N ASP A 610 -11.80 9.93 -27.10
CA ASP A 610 -13.19 9.57 -27.41
C ASP A 610 -13.45 9.39 -28.92
N ALA A 611 -12.42 9.53 -29.76
CA ALA A 611 -12.54 9.34 -31.21
C ALA A 611 -12.79 7.87 -31.56
N ALA A 612 -14.02 7.54 -32.00
CA ALA A 612 -14.46 6.17 -32.28
C ALA A 612 -13.76 5.50 -33.48
N LEU A 613 -13.22 6.28 -34.42
CA LEU A 613 -12.50 5.81 -35.62
C LEU A 613 -11.31 6.75 -35.89
N CYS A 614 -10.16 6.20 -36.28
CA CYS A 614 -9.04 7.02 -36.75
C CYS A 614 -9.36 7.58 -38.15
N PHE A 615 -9.32 8.91 -38.29
CA PHE A 615 -9.68 9.58 -39.55
C PHE A 615 -8.70 9.30 -40.71
N VAL A 616 -7.48 8.82 -40.42
CA VAL A 616 -6.43 8.52 -41.42
C VAL A 616 -6.48 7.07 -41.92
N CYS A 617 -6.75 6.09 -41.04
CA CYS A 617 -6.71 4.66 -41.39
C CYS A 617 -8.06 3.92 -41.26
N GLY A 618 -9.10 4.55 -40.71
CA GLY A 618 -10.46 4.00 -40.63
C GLY A 618 -10.68 2.94 -39.55
N GLN A 619 -9.67 2.55 -38.77
CA GLN A 619 -9.81 1.55 -37.70
C GLN A 619 -10.39 2.15 -36.40
N SER A 620 -11.14 1.33 -35.65
CA SER A 620 -11.64 1.66 -34.30
C SER A 620 -10.71 1.07 -33.22
N PRO A 621 -10.22 1.87 -32.25
CA PRO A 621 -9.44 1.35 -31.12
C PRO A 621 -10.32 0.60 -30.09
N PRO A 622 -9.86 -0.52 -29.51
CA PRO A 622 -10.66 -1.30 -28.56
C PRO A 622 -10.90 -0.55 -27.24
N ALA A 623 -12.11 -0.71 -26.68
CA ALA A 623 -12.49 -0.20 -25.37
C ALA A 623 -12.28 -1.24 -24.26
N GLN A 624 -12.24 -0.79 -23.00
CA GLN A 624 -12.25 -1.63 -21.81
C GLN A 624 -13.43 -1.28 -20.88
N PRO A 625 -13.84 -2.20 -19.98
CA PRO A 625 -15.26 -2.33 -19.61
C PRO A 625 -15.65 -1.63 -18.30
N ALA A 626 -16.95 -1.33 -18.19
CA ALA A 626 -17.65 -1.05 -16.93
C ALA A 626 -19.11 -1.53 -17.02
N ASP A 627 -19.63 -1.99 -15.88
CA ASP A 627 -21.04 -2.12 -15.45
C ASP A 627 -22.11 -2.73 -16.38
N ALA A 628 -22.67 -3.88 -15.95
CA ALA A 628 -23.83 -4.52 -16.55
C ALA A 628 -24.83 -5.04 -15.49
N SER A 629 -26.08 -4.57 -15.54
CA SER A 629 -27.22 -5.08 -14.74
C SER A 629 -28.56 -4.60 -15.34
N PRO A 630 -29.72 -5.23 -15.03
CA PRO A 630 -30.19 -6.31 -15.89
C PRO A 630 -31.64 -6.13 -16.41
N ALA A 631 -32.10 -7.06 -17.27
CA ALA A 631 -33.47 -7.13 -17.79
C ALA A 631 -34.04 -8.57 -17.72
N PRO A 632 -35.39 -8.79 -17.71
CA PRO A 632 -35.96 -9.94 -17.01
C PRO A 632 -36.76 -10.96 -17.85
N ALA A 633 -36.85 -12.18 -17.29
CA ALA A 633 -37.98 -13.11 -17.22
C ALA A 633 -38.81 -13.51 -18.48
N ALA A 634 -39.01 -14.83 -18.61
CA ALA A 634 -40.06 -15.49 -19.43
C ALA A 634 -40.87 -16.48 -18.55
N PRO A 635 -42.12 -16.85 -18.92
CA PRO A 635 -42.86 -17.92 -18.20
C PRO A 635 -43.56 -19.00 -19.06
N ALA A 636 -43.61 -20.22 -18.51
CA ALA A 636 -44.54 -21.34 -18.75
C ALA A 636 -44.61 -22.03 -20.15
N GLY A 637 -44.85 -23.36 -20.25
CA GLY A 637 -44.92 -24.43 -19.22
C GLY A 637 -45.76 -25.65 -19.64
N ILE A 638 -45.82 -26.68 -18.76
CA ILE A 638 -46.88 -27.74 -18.65
C ILE A 638 -46.89 -28.84 -19.75
N GLU A 639 -47.18 -30.16 -19.55
CA GLU A 639 -47.16 -31.14 -18.43
C GLU A 639 -47.37 -32.59 -19.02
N THR A 640 -47.37 -33.63 -18.15
CA THR A 640 -48.08 -34.94 -18.24
C THR A 640 -47.40 -36.24 -18.76
N MET A 641 -47.52 -37.28 -17.91
CA MET A 641 -47.60 -38.73 -18.17
C MET A 641 -49.05 -39.19 -17.74
N PRO A 642 -49.47 -40.48 -17.49
CA PRO A 642 -48.77 -41.77 -17.54
C PRO A 642 -49.56 -43.05 -18.01
N ALA A 643 -48.82 -44.16 -18.12
CA ALA A 643 -49.11 -45.57 -17.76
C ALA A 643 -50.45 -46.30 -18.06
N THR A 644 -50.35 -47.56 -18.54
CA THR A 644 -51.02 -48.78 -17.98
C THR A 644 -50.46 -50.09 -18.62
N ALA A 645 -50.77 -51.25 -18.03
CA ALA A 645 -50.35 -52.63 -18.41
C ALA A 645 -51.55 -53.60 -18.15
N PRO A 646 -51.45 -54.97 -18.13
CA PRO A 646 -50.38 -55.93 -18.54
C PRO A 646 -50.92 -57.15 -19.38
N ALA A 647 -50.07 -58.15 -19.71
CA ALA A 647 -50.34 -59.63 -19.63
C ALA A 647 -49.27 -60.51 -20.33
N GLU A 648 -48.82 -61.58 -19.64
CA GLU A 648 -48.50 -63.00 -20.04
C GLU A 648 -47.96 -63.36 -21.47
N VAL A 649 -47.16 -64.41 -21.75
CA VAL A 649 -46.87 -65.72 -21.10
C VAL A 649 -45.44 -66.24 -21.43
N GLU A 650 -44.82 -67.00 -20.52
CA GLU A 650 -43.79 -68.09 -20.67
C GLU A 650 -42.47 -67.99 -21.50
N ALA A 651 -41.38 -68.38 -20.80
CA ALA A 651 -40.27 -69.28 -21.18
C ALA A 651 -39.14 -68.89 -22.17
N ALA A 652 -37.94 -69.37 -21.82
CA ALA A 652 -36.66 -69.43 -22.56
C ALA A 652 -36.13 -70.90 -22.45
N PRO A 653 -34.95 -71.34 -23.00
CA PRO A 653 -33.83 -70.53 -23.54
C PRO A 653 -32.97 -71.18 -24.69
N VAL A 654 -31.81 -70.56 -25.01
CA VAL A 654 -30.56 -71.08 -25.66
C VAL A 654 -30.58 -71.64 -27.12
N ALA A 655 -29.38 -71.81 -27.70
CA ALA A 655 -29.03 -71.65 -29.12
C ALA A 655 -28.28 -72.81 -29.83
N ALA A 656 -28.43 -72.83 -31.17
CA ALA A 656 -27.48 -73.28 -32.21
C ALA A 656 -27.20 -74.81 -32.36
N PRO A 657 -26.51 -75.28 -33.45
CA PRO A 657 -26.07 -74.62 -34.71
C PRO A 657 -26.55 -75.37 -36.00
N ASP A 658 -26.09 -75.00 -37.20
CA ASP A 658 -25.08 -75.76 -38.01
C ASP A 658 -24.88 -75.21 -39.47
N ALA A 659 -23.87 -75.75 -40.16
CA ALA A 659 -23.64 -75.86 -41.61
C ALA A 659 -23.09 -74.65 -42.42
N GLY A 660 -21.75 -74.62 -42.60
CA GLY A 660 -21.04 -73.88 -43.66
C GLY A 660 -19.72 -74.58 -44.04
N GLY A 661 -19.49 -74.87 -45.33
CA GLY A 661 -18.38 -75.71 -45.79
C GLY A 661 -17.24 -74.94 -46.47
N GLN A 662 -16.00 -75.20 -46.04
CA GLN A 662 -14.77 -74.54 -46.51
C GLN A 662 -13.86 -75.48 -47.32
N PHE A 663 -13.02 -74.91 -48.19
CA PHE A 663 -12.00 -75.65 -48.96
C PHE A 663 -10.60 -75.00 -48.83
N PRO A 664 -9.51 -75.78 -48.85
CA PRO A 664 -8.16 -75.26 -48.65
C PRO A 664 -7.63 -74.53 -49.90
N CYS A 665 -6.98 -73.38 -49.69
CA CYS A 665 -6.29 -72.63 -50.73
C CYS A 665 -5.10 -73.43 -51.31
N PRO A 666 -4.94 -73.56 -52.64
CA PRO A 666 -3.83 -74.32 -53.23
C PRO A 666 -2.44 -73.70 -52.98
N GLY A 667 -2.35 -72.40 -52.65
CA GLY A 667 -1.08 -71.71 -52.39
C GLY A 667 -0.56 -71.82 -50.94
N CYS A 668 -1.46 -71.93 -49.95
CA CYS A 668 -1.10 -71.87 -48.53
C CYS A 668 -1.89 -72.82 -47.61
N GLN A 669 -2.77 -73.67 -48.17
CA GLN A 669 -3.64 -74.65 -47.49
C GLN A 669 -4.62 -74.07 -46.45
N SER A 670 -4.67 -72.75 -46.26
CA SER A 670 -5.64 -72.08 -45.38
C SER A 670 -7.08 -72.31 -45.89
N PRO A 671 -8.07 -72.54 -45.00
CA PRO A 671 -9.46 -72.70 -45.40
C PRO A 671 -10.01 -71.41 -45.99
N LEU A 672 -10.84 -71.53 -47.04
CA LEU A 672 -11.54 -70.45 -47.71
C LEU A 672 -13.02 -70.80 -47.88
N ASP A 673 -13.88 -69.79 -47.74
CA ASP A 673 -15.32 -69.92 -47.92
C ASP A 673 -15.74 -69.89 -49.40
N ALA A 674 -16.87 -70.53 -49.69
CA ALA A 674 -17.37 -70.74 -51.04
C ALA A 674 -17.75 -69.42 -51.74
N GLY A 675 -16.93 -69.01 -52.72
CA GLY A 675 -17.07 -67.78 -53.49
C GLY A 675 -15.82 -66.88 -53.48
N THR A 676 -14.83 -67.20 -52.64
CA THR A 676 -13.60 -66.39 -52.49
C THR A 676 -12.69 -66.48 -53.71
N VAL A 677 -12.54 -65.36 -54.44
CA VAL A 677 -11.79 -65.29 -55.73
C VAL A 677 -10.27 -65.11 -55.54
N MET A 678 -9.82 -64.64 -54.38
CA MET A 678 -8.39 -64.44 -54.05
C MET A 678 -8.14 -64.74 -52.57
N CYS A 679 -7.07 -65.48 -52.27
CA CYS A 679 -6.67 -65.75 -50.88
C CYS A 679 -5.98 -64.53 -50.24
N TYR A 680 -6.59 -63.97 -49.20
CA TYR A 680 -6.05 -62.80 -48.49
C TYR A 680 -4.71 -63.05 -47.77
N LEU A 681 -4.35 -64.30 -47.44
CA LEU A 681 -3.08 -64.63 -46.77
C LEU A 681 -1.89 -64.76 -47.74
N CYS A 682 -2.11 -65.13 -49.01
CA CYS A 682 -1.02 -65.41 -49.95
C CYS A 682 -1.19 -64.78 -51.36
N GLY A 683 -2.23 -63.98 -51.58
CA GLY A 683 -2.48 -63.25 -52.82
C GLY A 683 -2.87 -64.11 -54.03
N THR A 684 -2.99 -65.43 -53.87
CA THR A 684 -3.28 -66.34 -54.99
C THR A 684 -4.74 -66.23 -55.43
N THR A 685 -4.96 -65.91 -56.70
CA THR A 685 -6.27 -65.91 -57.35
C THR A 685 -6.71 -67.33 -57.70
N ILE A 686 -8.01 -67.61 -57.56
CA ILE A 686 -8.60 -68.94 -57.76
C ILE A 686 -9.63 -68.86 -58.89
N GLU A 687 -9.25 -69.35 -60.08
CA GLU A 687 -10.15 -69.38 -61.24
C GLU A 687 -11.13 -70.56 -61.13
N ALA A 688 -12.42 -70.26 -61.06
CA ALA A 688 -13.47 -71.28 -60.99
C ALA A 688 -13.72 -71.91 -62.38
N ASN A 689 -13.64 -73.24 -62.47
CA ASN A 689 -13.91 -73.96 -63.72
C ASN A 689 -14.79 -75.21 -63.49
N LYS A 690 -15.50 -75.64 -64.54
CA LYS A 690 -16.64 -76.58 -64.43
C LYS A 690 -16.44 -77.91 -65.15
N ALA A 691 -17.07 -78.94 -64.56
CA ALA A 691 -17.69 -80.12 -65.17
C ALA A 691 -16.83 -81.32 -65.62
N ASN A 692 -17.44 -82.50 -65.43
CA ASN A 692 -17.32 -83.77 -66.18
C ASN A 692 -16.02 -84.61 -66.09
N VAL A 693 -16.04 -85.93 -66.33
CA VAL A 693 -17.04 -87.02 -66.02
C VAL A 693 -16.41 -88.39 -66.36
N THR A 694 -16.77 -89.47 -65.64
CA THR A 694 -16.38 -90.90 -65.91
C THR A 694 -14.85 -91.20 -65.87
N GLU A 695 -14.31 -92.40 -65.64
CA GLU A 695 -14.77 -93.79 -65.84
C GLU A 695 -14.39 -94.75 -64.67
N SER A 696 -14.52 -96.06 -64.89
CA SER A 696 -14.18 -97.20 -64.01
C SER A 696 -14.02 -98.46 -64.90
N PRO A 697 -13.49 -99.63 -64.45
CA PRO A 697 -12.69 -99.98 -63.25
C PRO A 697 -11.47 -100.90 -63.58
N LYS A 698 -10.96 -101.63 -62.56
CA LYS A 698 -10.47 -103.05 -62.59
C LYS A 698 -8.94 -103.32 -62.42
N PRO A 699 -8.53 -104.34 -61.62
CA PRO A 699 -7.12 -104.71 -61.40
C PRO A 699 -6.66 -106.01 -62.12
N ALA A 700 -5.34 -106.26 -62.09
CA ALA A 700 -4.62 -107.52 -62.32
C ALA A 700 -3.27 -107.42 -61.55
N GLU A 701 -2.74 -108.38 -60.78
CA GLU A 701 -2.50 -109.84 -60.90
C GLU A 701 -1.10 -110.26 -61.44
N GLN A 702 -0.27 -110.79 -60.53
CA GLN A 702 0.61 -111.98 -60.73
C GLN A 702 1.84 -111.85 -61.69
N PRO A 703 2.74 -112.88 -61.78
CA PRO A 703 3.34 -113.72 -60.73
C PRO A 703 4.88 -113.90 -60.86
N ALA A 704 5.54 -114.57 -59.89
CA ALA A 704 6.82 -115.26 -60.10
C ALA A 704 7.00 -116.49 -59.17
N ALA A 705 7.66 -117.54 -59.66
CA ALA A 705 8.02 -118.80 -58.96
C ALA A 705 9.58 -118.86 -58.77
N PRO A 706 10.32 -119.97 -58.44
CA PRO A 706 9.98 -121.41 -58.59
C PRO A 706 10.64 -122.51 -57.68
N LYS A 707 10.18 -123.77 -57.87
CA LYS A 707 10.96 -125.06 -57.97
C LYS A 707 11.54 -125.84 -56.74
N THR A 708 11.43 -127.17 -56.89
CA THR A 708 12.36 -128.29 -56.51
C THR A 708 12.50 -128.78 -55.04
N VAL A 709 12.95 -130.03 -54.74
CA VAL A 709 12.64 -131.41 -55.28
C VAL A 709 13.35 -132.54 -54.46
N LYS A 710 12.65 -133.68 -54.24
CA LYS A 710 13.14 -135.06 -53.89
C LYS A 710 14.19 -135.30 -52.78
N LYS A 711 13.89 -136.23 -51.86
CA LYS A 711 14.61 -137.53 -51.60
C LYS A 711 13.95 -138.31 -50.43
N ARG A 712 14.22 -139.60 -50.12
CA ARG A 712 14.42 -140.87 -50.89
C ARG A 712 14.99 -141.96 -49.96
N ARG A 713 14.20 -142.96 -49.56
CA ARG A 713 14.55 -144.34 -49.08
C ARG A 713 13.21 -145.11 -48.96
N VAL A 714 13.05 -146.42 -49.26
CA VAL A 714 13.97 -147.58 -49.32
C VAL A 714 14.51 -147.98 -47.95
N ILE A 715 13.77 -148.83 -47.24
CA ILE A 715 13.85 -150.29 -47.42
C ILE A 715 12.47 -150.79 -47.85
#